data_AF-I1A6W1-F1
#
_entry.id   AF-I1A6W1-F1
#
_cell.length_a   1.000
_cell.length_b   1.000
_cell.length_c   1.000
_cell.angle_alpha   90.00
_cell.angle_beta   90.00
_cell.angle_gamma   90.00
#
_symmetry.space_group_name_H-M   'P 1'
#
loop_
_entity.id
_entity.type
_entity.pdbx_description
1 polymer ?
#
loop_
_entity_poly.entity_id
_entity_poly.type
_entity_poly.pdbx_seq_one_letter_code
_entity_poly.pdbx_strand_id
1 'polypeptide(L)'
;MKTRKKIFLTINYSIWMTTFFGLISCAKTEITKNDDNKQTKIKNPKTIKEEKKNPDLSFVKNKLNLLSETNPLKRELQKQLNNSEINYEKINSIIDTVNNFLTSLKNDAIKKLNLIKFDADYDKLNKKLSQENLSEDNINKLIFNIKNKIDSKDNDNPKNKETINREKLLNEINDTIENANSLFSYTDNKELVSTKFLLAKKIKNVSEVMQKELDYPHYHISDLSIELVQLKTIIAEFKERARLVEEQVIKEQIITNINTKTRSDATNLKHSLGFDLIFDKSSNEFFDANSIITKNPIYIKKVRHFINYLKSANNGDGVDLSSYKIDNEYLRLLKEIGVYGEYGDTPLEKIKYFYNGYDKSAMMKPLFLDNFIDNETQNSIILNSDHIISSKIKGIINKNPFGLLPSNLSQFFYYIDLNTLSQMISLNEPILEIKANYNDESGLIKLFIKTNSNKYLLKLNQNNSPLKRNADFYQYIYDRSFSLGYSGVKTIENFGVKSYNISTSVSGTAWILDRLITDHDANKDEYEFLVATNMHVVSLTHIFDRSLVFNQYTGYKNKERFIGRLNKNFIFGKKSYEFDENNNLILDYSKYFLKEVDKIQGTLTSNQYLDWLVYTPKFKSNDVKAFRSVKNFMNEITDEENRIGNVNNSGTDFVVIKLKFTKSQVQKLFPTLYDVLGTPMEKEWYVGLGNEKSDNKVYESPISTHFVLGFPYENGRFVMNKTKSQGGYIETKNRIVDNDKNGRNNFNSLWIRYNDKENKKNNILNNWWTEYENPFGNPDKHGMKLELLNQMSTIYLDNQDNNALGSGSSGSMMIDSKFNVVGINFKHVEQNGSDNKGNQAVLFKGYSEYNSEEFSGDMKEDLIKTLKNKKIKTVKLNSN
;
A
#
# COMPACT_ATOMS: atom_id res chain seq x y z
N MET A 1 54.54 0.46 38.44
CA MET A 1 53.76 1.16 39.49
C MET A 1 52.29 0.85 39.24
N LYS A 2 51.65 0.02 40.09
CA LYS A 2 50.69 0.45 41.14
C LYS A 2 49.51 1.25 40.55
N THR A 3 48.23 0.93 40.70
CA THR A 3 47.49 -0.16 41.37
C THR A 3 46.00 0.02 40.98
N ARG A 4 45.26 -1.09 40.86
CA ARG A 4 43.94 -1.37 41.48
C ARG A 4 42.83 -0.29 41.57
N LYS A 5 41.65 -0.78 41.14
CA LYS A 5 40.38 -0.94 41.90
C LYS A 5 39.50 0.28 42.22
N LYS A 6 38.21 0.05 41.90
CA LYS A 6 37.03 0.04 42.77
C LYS A 6 36.19 1.32 42.92
N ILE A 7 34.88 1.07 42.72
CA ILE A 7 33.71 1.47 43.52
C ILE A 7 33.21 2.90 43.27
N PHE A 8 32.06 3.10 42.62
CA PHE A 8 30.63 2.95 43.04
C PHE A 8 30.10 4.14 43.85
N LEU A 9 28.85 4.54 43.49
CA LEU A 9 27.94 5.49 44.14
C LEU A 9 28.33 6.99 43.94
N THR A 10 27.47 7.97 43.62
CA THR A 10 26.04 8.19 43.92
C THR A 10 25.52 9.40 43.10
N ILE A 11 24.26 9.34 42.64
CA ILE A 11 23.20 10.40 42.62
C ILE A 11 23.60 11.88 42.37
N ASN A 12 23.10 12.53 41.28
CA ASN A 12 22.15 13.68 41.31
C ASN A 12 21.98 14.44 39.97
N TYR A 13 20.71 14.67 39.61
CA TYR A 13 20.07 15.92 39.14
C TYR A 13 20.61 16.76 37.95
N SER A 14 19.71 16.94 36.98
CA SER A 14 19.34 18.17 36.26
C SER A 14 20.39 19.00 35.50
N ILE A 15 20.23 19.06 34.17
CA ILE A 15 20.65 20.20 33.36
C ILE A 15 19.53 20.53 32.34
N TRP A 16 18.80 21.61 32.62
CA TRP A 16 18.07 22.41 31.64
C TRP A 16 18.60 23.83 31.79
N MET A 17 19.38 24.30 30.81
CA MET A 17 19.50 25.70 30.37
C MET A 17 20.78 25.86 29.56
N THR A 18 20.63 25.90 28.23
CA THR A 18 21.35 26.83 27.34
C THR A 18 20.88 26.59 25.91
N THR A 19 20.03 27.47 25.38
CA THR A 19 20.30 28.28 24.17
C THR A 19 19.03 29.01 23.74
N PHE A 20 18.96 30.29 24.09
CA PHE A 20 18.13 31.29 23.43
C PHE A 20 19.03 32.53 23.28
N PHE A 21 19.37 32.88 22.05
CA PHE A 21 19.47 34.25 21.49
C PHE A 21 20.33 34.24 20.23
N GLY A 22 19.72 34.61 19.10
CA GLY A 22 20.46 34.95 17.88
C GLY A 22 19.65 34.88 16.59
N LEU A 23 18.64 35.73 16.41
CA LEU A 23 18.09 36.03 15.07
C LEU A 23 17.61 37.49 14.99
N ILE A 24 18.48 38.39 14.53
CA ILE A 24 18.11 39.52 13.66
C ILE A 24 19.19 39.59 12.57
N SER A 25 18.84 39.18 11.36
CA SER A 25 19.40 39.69 10.10
C SER A 25 18.81 38.90 8.92
N CYS A 26 17.97 39.54 8.12
CA CYS A 26 18.17 39.70 6.67
C CYS A 26 16.89 40.18 5.97
N ALA A 27 16.94 41.37 5.38
CA ALA A 27 16.39 41.59 4.05
C ALA A 27 17.19 42.69 3.35
N LYS A 28 17.56 42.41 2.10
CA LYS A 28 18.62 43.00 1.28
C LYS A 28 18.15 44.17 0.40
N THR A 29 19.17 44.85 -0.11
CA THR A 29 19.35 45.46 -1.45
C THR A 29 18.90 46.90 -1.70
N GLU A 30 19.91 47.68 -2.13
CA GLU A 30 19.87 49.01 -2.74
C GLU A 30 19.12 49.02 -4.09
N ILE A 31 18.35 50.07 -4.34
CA ILE A 31 18.21 50.71 -5.65
C ILE A 31 18.21 52.22 -5.41
N THR A 32 19.01 52.95 -6.21
CA THR A 32 19.20 54.40 -6.15
C THR A 32 18.35 55.15 -7.17
N LYS A 33 18.08 56.42 -6.81
CA LYS A 33 17.79 57.63 -7.60
C LYS A 33 16.33 58.02 -7.97
N ASN A 34 15.95 59.11 -7.29
CA ASN A 34 15.58 60.44 -7.80
C ASN A 34 14.10 60.91 -7.85
N ASP A 35 13.97 62.07 -7.19
CA ASP A 35 13.22 63.29 -7.52
C ASP A 35 11.74 63.48 -7.11
N ASP A 36 11.63 64.47 -6.19
CA ASP A 36 10.78 65.66 -6.25
C ASP A 36 9.30 65.64 -5.80
N ASN A 37 9.09 66.41 -4.72
CA ASN A 37 8.10 67.50 -4.59
C ASN A 37 6.64 67.24 -4.99
N LYS A 38 5.74 67.19 -3.99
CA LYS A 38 4.81 68.30 -3.68
C LYS A 38 3.74 67.91 -2.66
N GLN A 39 3.52 68.87 -1.75
CA GLN A 39 2.37 68.99 -0.87
C GLN A 39 1.04 68.88 -1.63
N THR A 40 0.03 68.28 -1.02
CA THR A 40 -1.31 68.89 -0.96
C THR A 40 -2.16 68.31 0.17
N LYS A 41 -2.81 69.26 0.86
CA LYS A 41 -3.67 69.14 2.05
C LYS A 41 -5.00 68.46 1.74
N ILE A 42 -5.53 67.63 2.65
CA ILE A 42 -6.97 67.55 2.94
C ILE A 42 -7.23 67.44 4.46
N LYS A 43 -7.79 68.53 5.00
CA LYS A 43 -8.79 68.70 6.09
C LYS A 43 -8.76 67.78 7.34
N ASN A 44 -8.37 68.36 8.49
CA ASN A 44 -8.90 68.02 9.82
C ASN A 44 -10.37 68.46 9.92
N PRO A 45 -11.31 67.76 10.61
CA PRO A 45 -11.25 67.65 12.08
C PRO A 45 -11.98 66.45 12.74
N LYS A 46 -11.43 65.95 13.85
CA LYS A 46 -12.11 65.89 15.18
C LYS A 46 -11.28 65.03 16.14
N THR A 47 -10.81 65.68 17.19
CA THR A 47 -10.34 65.05 18.42
C THR A 47 -11.44 64.17 19.01
N ILE A 48 -11.31 62.85 18.86
CA ILE A 48 -11.76 61.93 19.89
C ILE A 48 -10.54 61.72 20.77
N LYS A 49 -10.64 62.15 22.04
CA LYS A 49 -9.73 61.72 23.09
C LYS A 49 -9.89 60.20 23.22
N GLU A 50 -9.05 59.42 22.56
CA GLU A 50 -8.71 58.11 23.13
C GLU A 50 -7.66 58.37 24.20
N GLU A 51 -8.11 58.32 25.45
CA GLU A 51 -7.22 58.04 26.57
C GLU A 51 -6.41 56.79 26.20
N LYS A 52 -5.13 56.96 25.85
CA LYS A 52 -4.18 55.85 25.93
C LYS A 52 -4.11 55.45 27.39
N LYS A 53 -4.96 54.50 27.80
CA LYS A 53 -4.80 53.80 29.07
C LYS A 53 -3.41 53.17 29.04
N ASN A 54 -2.50 53.71 29.84
CA ASN A 54 -1.29 52.98 30.23
C ASN A 54 -1.77 51.59 30.69
N PRO A 55 -1.22 50.47 30.18
CA PRO A 55 -1.56 49.17 30.72
C PRO A 55 -1.21 49.24 32.21
N ASP A 56 -2.17 48.91 33.06
CA ASP A 56 -1.97 49.00 34.49
C ASP A 56 -0.85 48.03 34.88
N LEU A 57 0.37 48.58 35.07
CA LEU A 57 1.57 47.83 35.43
C LEU A 57 1.38 47.08 36.74
N SER A 58 0.38 47.46 37.56
CA SER A 58 -0.01 46.73 38.75
C SER A 58 -0.57 45.34 38.42
N PHE A 59 -1.29 45.17 37.30
CA PHE A 59 -1.84 43.90 36.87
C PHE A 59 -0.75 42.89 36.48
N VAL A 60 0.28 43.37 35.77
CA VAL A 60 1.43 42.54 35.36
C VAL A 60 2.29 42.19 36.59
N LYS A 61 2.54 43.14 37.50
CA LYS A 61 3.23 42.88 38.77
C LYS A 61 2.47 41.89 39.66
N ASN A 62 1.14 42.01 39.74
CA ASN A 62 0.29 41.09 40.51
C ASN A 62 0.30 39.67 39.92
N LYS A 63 0.27 39.52 38.59
CA LYS A 63 0.41 38.20 37.95
C LYS A 63 1.81 37.60 38.09
N LEU A 64 2.87 38.42 38.02
CA LEU A 64 4.25 37.97 38.30
C LEU A 64 4.41 37.47 39.74
N ASN A 65 3.70 38.06 40.69
CA ASN A 65 3.73 37.64 42.10
C ASN A 65 3.13 36.24 42.34
N LEU A 66 2.33 35.70 41.41
CA LEU A 66 1.83 34.32 41.46
C LEU A 66 2.92 33.27 41.15
N LEU A 67 4.04 33.68 40.57
CA LEU A 67 5.20 32.82 40.34
C LEU A 67 6.12 32.83 41.58
N SER A 68 6.72 31.69 41.92
CA SER A 68 7.66 31.62 43.06
C SER A 68 8.89 32.50 42.82
N GLU A 69 9.49 33.03 43.88
CA GLU A 69 10.71 33.87 43.77
C GLU A 69 11.96 33.12 43.29
N THR A 70 11.91 31.79 43.32
CA THR A 70 12.93 30.90 42.78
C THR A 70 12.73 30.63 41.28
N ASN A 71 11.60 31.04 40.69
CA ASN A 71 11.33 30.83 39.27
C ASN A 71 12.22 31.76 38.40
N PRO A 72 13.09 31.20 37.54
CA PRO A 72 14.03 31.99 36.74
C PRO A 72 13.31 32.94 35.76
N LEU A 73 12.13 32.59 35.27
CA LEU A 73 11.31 33.43 34.39
C LEU A 73 10.80 34.68 35.11
N LYS A 74 10.42 34.57 36.40
CA LYS A 74 9.98 35.72 37.20
C LYS A 74 11.10 36.75 37.37
N ARG A 75 12.33 36.29 37.65
CA ARG A 75 13.51 37.16 37.85
C ARG A 75 13.90 37.89 36.58
N GLU A 76 13.86 37.20 35.44
CA GLU A 76 14.16 37.79 34.13
C GLU A 76 13.13 38.85 33.74
N LEU A 77 11.84 38.53 33.91
CA LEU A 77 10.76 39.47 33.62
C LEU A 77 10.73 40.66 34.58
N GLN A 78 11.10 40.50 35.86
CA GLN A 78 11.26 41.62 36.80
C GLN A 78 12.44 42.52 36.44
N LYS A 79 13.58 41.97 35.97
CA LYS A 79 14.68 42.78 35.44
C LYS A 79 14.25 43.61 34.24
N GLN A 80 13.48 43.02 33.32
CA GLN A 80 12.97 43.72 32.14
C GLN A 80 11.93 44.79 32.50
N LEU A 81 11.12 44.58 33.55
CA LEU A 81 10.16 45.56 34.04
C LEU A 81 10.81 46.76 34.76
N ASN A 82 11.95 46.54 35.42
CA ASN A 82 12.63 47.56 36.24
C ASN A 82 13.57 48.48 35.44
N ASN A 83 13.97 48.09 34.22
CA ASN A 83 14.70 48.97 33.31
C ASN A 83 13.71 49.85 32.52
N SER A 84 13.44 51.05 33.05
CA SER A 84 12.45 51.99 32.54
C SER A 84 12.89 52.70 31.26
N GLU A 85 12.55 52.10 30.10
CA GLU A 85 12.20 52.76 28.84
C GLU A 85 11.44 51.72 27.99
N ILE A 86 10.14 51.51 28.29
CA ILE A 86 9.38 50.35 27.77
C ILE A 86 8.27 50.81 26.82
N ASN A 87 8.38 50.44 25.54
CA ASN A 87 7.33 50.55 24.51
C ASN A 87 6.26 49.45 24.69
N TYR A 88 5.01 49.81 24.42
CA TYR A 88 3.78 49.03 24.52
C TYR A 88 3.86 47.59 23.96
N GLU A 89 4.59 47.39 22.85
CA GLU A 89 4.76 46.06 22.24
C GLU A 89 5.53 45.07 23.12
N LYS A 90 6.54 45.54 23.86
CA LYS A 90 7.28 44.68 24.81
C LYS A 90 6.42 44.29 26.00
N ILE A 91 5.53 45.17 26.46
CA ILE A 91 4.61 44.87 27.57
C ILE A 91 3.60 43.79 27.14
N ASN A 92 3.04 43.88 25.95
CA ASN A 92 2.10 42.88 25.45
C ASN A 92 2.77 41.52 25.20
N SER A 93 4.01 41.50 24.69
CA SER A 93 4.79 40.26 24.56
C SER A 93 5.05 39.57 25.91
N ILE A 94 5.33 40.36 26.97
CA ILE A 94 5.48 39.85 28.33
C ILE A 94 4.15 39.29 28.86
N ILE A 95 3.04 39.98 28.61
CA ILE A 95 1.69 39.54 29.01
C ILE A 95 1.33 38.21 28.33
N ASP A 96 1.58 38.07 27.04
CA ASP A 96 1.29 36.84 26.29
C ASP A 96 2.15 35.68 26.74
N THR A 97 3.43 35.93 27.02
CA THR A 97 4.35 34.91 27.55
C THR A 97 3.90 34.41 28.93
N VAL A 98 3.50 35.32 29.82
CA VAL A 98 2.99 34.96 31.15
C VAL A 98 1.66 34.21 31.06
N ASN A 99 0.75 34.63 30.17
CA ASN A 99 -0.54 33.96 29.99
C ASN A 99 -0.38 32.56 29.37
N ASN A 100 0.54 32.38 28.41
CA ASN A 100 0.81 31.08 27.81
C ASN A 100 1.46 30.12 28.82
N PHE A 101 2.39 30.61 29.64
CA PHE A 101 3.00 29.82 30.71
C PHE A 101 1.98 29.43 31.80
N LEU A 102 1.13 30.37 32.24
CA LEU A 102 0.05 30.08 33.18
C LEU A 102 -0.98 29.11 32.60
N THR A 103 -1.28 29.19 31.29
CA THR A 103 -2.19 28.25 30.61
C THR A 103 -1.56 26.86 30.51
N SER A 104 -0.26 26.76 30.22
CA SER A 104 0.49 25.51 30.25
C SER A 104 0.49 24.89 31.65
N LEU A 105 0.81 25.66 32.70
CA LEU A 105 0.75 25.19 34.08
C LEU A 105 -0.67 24.81 34.49
N LYS A 106 -1.70 25.55 34.06
CA LYS A 106 -3.09 25.22 34.33
C LYS A 106 -3.50 23.93 33.61
N ASN A 107 -3.04 23.68 32.40
CA ASN A 107 -3.30 22.44 31.66
C ASN A 107 -2.54 21.25 32.23
N ASP A 108 -1.31 21.46 32.71
CA ASP A 108 -0.49 20.43 33.33
C ASP A 108 -0.97 20.11 34.76
N ALA A 109 -1.42 21.14 35.49
CA ALA A 109 -2.13 20.99 36.75
C ALA A 109 -3.51 20.36 36.54
N ILE A 110 -4.25 20.64 35.46
CA ILE A 110 -5.50 19.95 35.11
C ILE A 110 -5.21 18.49 34.74
N LYS A 111 -4.12 18.18 34.01
CA LYS A 111 -3.69 16.79 33.75
C LYS A 111 -3.34 16.06 35.04
N LYS A 112 -2.57 16.68 35.93
CA LYS A 112 -2.19 16.10 37.23
C LYS A 112 -3.35 16.06 38.23
N LEU A 113 -4.23 17.05 38.25
CA LEU A 113 -5.48 17.01 39.04
C LEU A 113 -6.45 15.99 38.47
N ASN A 114 -6.50 15.78 37.15
CA ASN A 114 -7.32 14.73 36.55
C ASN A 114 -6.76 13.35 36.87
N LEU A 115 -5.44 13.18 36.96
CA LEU A 115 -4.77 11.94 37.42
C LEU A 115 -4.94 11.70 38.93
N ILE A 116 -4.75 12.73 39.76
CA ILE A 116 -4.86 12.63 41.24
C ILE A 116 -6.34 12.56 41.69
N LYS A 117 -7.27 13.26 41.01
CA LYS A 117 -8.70 13.01 41.18
C LYS A 117 -9.07 11.62 40.67
N PHE A 118 -8.41 11.07 39.66
CA PHE A 118 -8.70 9.71 39.20
C PHE A 118 -8.41 8.67 40.27
N ASP A 119 -7.28 8.74 40.98
CA ASP A 119 -6.97 7.74 42.00
C ASP A 119 -7.87 7.88 43.25
N ALA A 120 -8.19 9.12 43.67
CA ALA A 120 -9.09 9.37 44.79
C ALA A 120 -10.58 9.14 44.47
N ASP A 121 -11.01 9.38 43.23
CA ASP A 121 -12.34 9.05 42.74
C ASP A 121 -12.44 7.59 42.30
N TYR A 122 -11.36 6.87 41.96
CA TYR A 122 -11.40 5.44 41.61
C TYR A 122 -11.88 4.58 42.78
N ASP A 123 -11.34 4.79 43.99
CA ASP A 123 -11.78 4.10 45.20
C ASP A 123 -13.17 4.56 45.66
N LYS A 124 -13.53 5.83 45.43
CA LYS A 124 -14.84 6.40 45.77
C LYS A 124 -15.93 6.00 44.77
N LEU A 125 -15.58 5.80 43.49
CA LEU A 125 -16.42 5.38 42.38
C LEU A 125 -16.59 3.87 42.36
N ASN A 126 -15.58 3.07 42.74
CA ASN A 126 -15.77 1.64 43.02
C ASN A 126 -16.70 1.44 44.23
N LYS A 127 -16.58 2.27 45.28
CA LYS A 127 -17.55 2.29 46.38
C LYS A 127 -18.95 2.72 45.94
N LYS A 128 -19.07 3.71 45.05
CA LYS A 128 -20.35 4.18 44.51
C LYS A 128 -21.00 3.19 43.53
N LEU A 129 -20.23 2.54 42.67
CA LEU A 129 -20.66 1.44 41.81
C LEU A 129 -21.13 0.23 42.63
N SER A 130 -20.50 -0.02 43.77
CA SER A 130 -20.93 -1.05 44.75
C SER A 130 -22.16 -0.63 45.56
N GLN A 131 -22.50 0.67 45.63
CA GLN A 131 -23.60 1.21 46.46
C GLN A 131 -24.84 1.65 45.64
N GLU A 132 -24.71 1.92 44.33
CA GLU A 132 -25.81 2.41 43.48
C GLU A 132 -26.57 1.29 42.71
N ASN A 133 -26.29 0.00 42.95
CA ASN A 133 -27.07 -1.15 42.43
C ASN A 133 -27.45 -1.05 40.93
N LEU A 134 -26.53 -0.62 40.08
CA LEU A 134 -26.67 -0.76 38.62
C LEU A 134 -26.21 -2.16 38.21
N SER A 135 -27.00 -3.19 38.57
CA SER A 135 -26.82 -4.52 38.00
C SER A 135 -27.36 -4.55 36.57
N GLU A 136 -26.78 -5.45 35.76
CA GLU A 136 -27.20 -5.79 34.40
C GLU A 136 -28.73 -6.03 34.29
N ASP A 137 -29.36 -6.51 35.37
CA ASP A 137 -30.81 -6.68 35.50
C ASP A 137 -31.63 -5.38 35.41
N ASN A 138 -31.11 -4.25 35.89
CA ASN A 138 -31.84 -2.98 35.86
C ASN A 138 -31.84 -2.35 34.47
N ILE A 139 -30.79 -2.59 33.69
CA ILE A 139 -30.71 -2.20 32.27
C ILE A 139 -31.61 -3.12 31.43
N ASN A 140 -31.61 -4.42 31.71
CA ASN A 140 -32.49 -5.39 31.03
C ASN A 140 -33.98 -5.13 31.32
N LYS A 141 -34.36 -4.69 32.53
CA LYS A 141 -35.73 -4.25 32.86
C LYS A 141 -36.16 -2.98 32.12
N LEU A 142 -35.24 -2.05 31.89
CA LEU A 142 -35.51 -0.84 31.11
C LEU A 142 -35.77 -1.18 29.64
N ILE A 143 -34.98 -2.09 29.07
CA ILE A 143 -35.14 -2.61 27.70
C ILE A 143 -36.46 -3.37 27.53
N PHE A 144 -36.85 -4.19 28.51
CA PHE A 144 -38.13 -4.91 28.51
C PHE A 144 -39.35 -3.96 28.53
N ASN A 145 -39.26 -2.85 29.29
CA ASN A 145 -40.32 -1.84 29.32
C ASN A 145 -40.42 -1.00 28.04
N ILE A 146 -39.31 -0.82 27.31
CA ILE A 146 -39.29 -0.12 26.01
C ILE A 146 -39.91 -1.00 24.92
N LYS A 147 -39.61 -2.31 24.88
CA LYS A 147 -40.23 -3.26 23.93
C LYS A 147 -41.76 -3.31 24.06
N ASN A 148 -42.28 -3.40 25.29
CA ASN A 148 -43.73 -3.47 25.51
C ASN A 148 -44.50 -2.19 25.14
N LYS A 149 -43.84 -1.03 25.01
CA LYS A 149 -44.48 0.23 24.57
C LYS A 149 -44.55 0.37 23.05
N ILE A 150 -43.73 -0.37 22.31
CA ILE A 150 -43.68 -0.34 20.84
C ILE A 150 -44.80 -1.20 20.23
N ASP A 151 -45.19 -2.29 20.90
CA ASP A 151 -46.22 -3.22 20.39
C ASP A 151 -47.68 -2.74 20.59
N SER A 152 -47.90 -1.57 21.21
CA SER A 152 -49.25 -1.02 21.40
C SER A 152 -49.41 0.34 20.72
N LYS A 153 -49.78 0.33 19.42
CA LYS A 153 -50.72 1.27 18.77
C LYS A 153 -50.70 1.10 17.25
N ASP A 154 -51.68 0.35 16.75
CA ASP A 154 -52.22 0.54 15.40
C ASP A 154 -53.48 1.42 15.50
N ASN A 155 -53.54 2.48 14.68
CA ASN A 155 -54.66 2.78 13.77
C ASN A 155 -54.53 4.15 13.08
N ASP A 156 -54.55 4.08 11.74
CA ASP A 156 -55.16 4.93 10.72
C ASP A 156 -54.76 6.40 10.45
N ASN A 157 -54.27 6.57 9.21
CA ASN A 157 -54.37 7.71 8.27
C ASN A 157 -53.28 8.83 8.30
N PRO A 158 -53.16 9.63 7.22
CA PRO A 158 -52.09 9.58 6.21
C PRO A 158 -50.89 10.49 6.52
N LYS A 159 -49.79 9.91 7.05
CA LYS A 159 -48.46 10.54 7.23
C LYS A 159 -47.29 9.62 6.83
N ASN A 160 -47.50 8.73 5.85
CA ASN A 160 -46.65 7.55 5.57
C ASN A 160 -45.25 7.79 4.93
N LYS A 161 -44.60 8.95 5.10
CA LYS A 161 -43.18 9.12 4.69
C LYS A 161 -42.26 9.57 5.83
N GLU A 162 -42.77 10.33 6.79
CA GLU A 162 -42.04 10.67 8.02
C GLU A 162 -42.09 9.54 9.07
N THR A 163 -43.20 8.80 9.15
CA THR A 163 -43.35 7.67 10.08
C THR A 163 -42.42 6.50 9.73
N ILE A 164 -42.27 6.18 8.44
CA ILE A 164 -41.38 5.11 7.94
C ILE A 164 -39.89 5.42 8.19
N ASN A 165 -39.48 6.69 8.09
CA ASN A 165 -38.11 7.12 8.42
C ASN A 165 -37.85 7.13 9.93
N ARG A 166 -38.86 7.44 10.75
CA ARG A 166 -38.76 7.44 12.21
C ARG A 166 -38.59 6.03 12.77
N GLU A 167 -39.42 5.07 12.34
CA GLU A 167 -39.30 3.67 12.78
C GLU A 167 -37.96 3.06 12.37
N LYS A 168 -37.51 3.34 11.15
CA LYS A 168 -36.21 2.89 10.67
C LYS A 168 -35.06 3.45 11.52
N LEU A 169 -35.12 4.73 11.88
CA LEU A 169 -34.12 5.37 12.73
C LEU A 169 -34.13 4.80 14.16
N LEU A 170 -35.30 4.55 14.75
CA LEU A 170 -35.43 3.95 16.08
C LEU A 170 -34.89 2.52 16.12
N ASN A 171 -35.16 1.72 15.08
CA ASN A 171 -34.59 0.37 14.94
C ASN A 171 -33.06 0.43 14.81
N GLU A 172 -32.54 1.33 13.97
CA GLU A 172 -31.10 1.51 13.79
C GLU A 172 -30.38 1.95 15.08
N ILE A 173 -31.04 2.75 15.92
CA ILE A 173 -30.53 3.14 17.24
C ILE A 173 -30.48 1.94 18.19
N ASN A 174 -31.53 1.13 18.22
CA ASN A 174 -31.56 -0.08 19.06
C ASN A 174 -30.45 -1.06 18.66
N ASP A 175 -30.28 -1.33 17.37
CA ASP A 175 -29.21 -2.18 16.84
C ASP A 175 -27.82 -1.62 17.20
N THR A 176 -27.66 -0.29 17.13
CA THR A 176 -26.40 0.39 17.45
C THR A 176 -26.11 0.33 18.95
N ILE A 177 -27.12 0.46 19.82
CA ILE A 177 -26.98 0.31 21.28
C ILE A 177 -26.65 -1.14 21.65
N GLU A 178 -27.26 -2.12 21.00
CA GLU A 178 -26.95 -3.55 21.22
C GLU A 178 -25.50 -3.87 20.83
N ASN A 179 -25.05 -3.38 19.67
CA ASN A 179 -23.66 -3.46 19.24
C ASN A 179 -22.72 -2.79 20.25
N ALA A 180 -23.07 -1.61 20.74
CA ALA A 180 -22.29 -0.90 21.75
C ALA A 180 -22.22 -1.67 23.08
N ASN A 181 -23.31 -2.29 23.50
CA ASN A 181 -23.37 -3.08 24.74
C ASN A 181 -22.46 -4.31 24.67
N SER A 182 -22.37 -4.95 23.51
CA SER A 182 -21.44 -6.07 23.28
C SER A 182 -19.97 -5.67 23.47
N LEU A 183 -19.62 -4.38 23.43
CA LEU A 183 -18.25 -3.91 23.60
C LEU A 183 -17.82 -3.77 25.07
N PHE A 184 -18.75 -3.79 26.03
CA PHE A 184 -18.40 -3.74 27.45
C PHE A 184 -17.79 -5.05 27.96
N SER A 185 -18.03 -6.17 27.28
CA SER A 185 -17.47 -7.49 27.61
C SER A 185 -15.98 -7.65 27.26
N TYR A 186 -15.36 -6.70 26.56
CA TYR A 186 -13.91 -6.68 26.37
C TYR A 186 -13.20 -6.61 27.72
N THR A 187 -12.15 -7.41 27.92
CA THR A 187 -11.36 -7.48 29.17
C THR A 187 -10.99 -6.11 29.74
N ASP A 188 -10.94 -6.00 31.08
CA ASP A 188 -10.62 -4.76 31.81
C ASP A 188 -9.16 -4.31 31.60
N ASN A 189 -8.89 -3.72 30.44
CA ASN A 189 -7.65 -3.05 30.12
C ASN A 189 -7.75 -1.56 30.51
N LYS A 190 -6.81 -1.07 31.32
CA LYS A 190 -6.74 0.33 31.79
C LYS A 190 -6.81 1.36 30.65
N GLU A 191 -6.30 1.05 29.46
CA GLU A 191 -6.30 1.97 28.31
C GLU A 191 -7.70 2.11 27.67
N LEU A 192 -8.56 1.08 27.79
CA LEU A 192 -9.92 1.09 27.24
C LEU A 192 -10.96 1.69 28.18
N VAL A 193 -10.64 1.84 29.48
CA VAL A 193 -11.58 2.34 30.51
C VAL A 193 -12.16 3.72 30.17
N SER A 194 -11.32 4.65 29.71
CA SER A 194 -11.76 6.00 29.33
C SER A 194 -12.76 5.99 28.17
N THR A 195 -12.55 5.11 27.19
CA THR A 195 -13.41 4.95 26.02
C THR A 195 -14.69 4.19 26.38
N LYS A 196 -14.63 3.18 27.27
CA LYS A 196 -15.83 2.52 27.85
C LYS A 196 -16.72 3.54 28.58
N PHE A 197 -16.13 4.43 29.37
CA PHE A 197 -16.88 5.47 30.07
C PHE A 197 -17.55 6.46 29.09
N LEU A 198 -16.83 6.88 28.06
CA LEU A 198 -17.38 7.76 27.03
C LEU A 198 -18.54 7.09 26.26
N LEU A 199 -18.39 5.80 25.95
CA LEU A 199 -19.42 4.97 25.32
C LEU A 199 -20.67 4.86 26.23
N ALA A 200 -20.50 4.54 27.51
CA ALA A 200 -21.60 4.43 28.47
C ALA A 200 -22.35 5.76 28.65
N LYS A 201 -21.60 6.87 28.77
CA LYS A 201 -22.18 8.22 28.83
C LYS A 201 -22.98 8.54 27.57
N LYS A 202 -22.49 8.12 26.40
CA LYS A 202 -23.17 8.40 25.14
C LYS A 202 -24.42 7.56 24.95
N ILE A 203 -24.38 6.27 25.30
CA ILE A 203 -25.57 5.39 25.29
C ILE A 203 -26.67 5.97 26.20
N LYS A 204 -26.30 6.48 27.39
CA LYS A 204 -27.23 7.15 28.29
C LYS A 204 -27.88 8.37 27.64
N ASN A 205 -27.08 9.25 27.02
CA ASN A 205 -27.61 10.44 26.34
C ASN A 205 -28.55 10.06 25.19
N VAL A 206 -28.17 9.09 24.34
CA VAL A 206 -29.01 8.59 23.25
C VAL A 206 -30.32 8.03 23.81
N SER A 207 -30.27 7.28 24.91
CA SER A 207 -31.45 6.70 25.57
C SER A 207 -32.38 7.78 26.15
N GLU A 208 -31.83 8.86 26.72
CA GLU A 208 -32.62 9.99 27.24
C GLU A 208 -33.30 10.79 26.12
N VAL A 209 -32.62 11.02 25.00
CA VAL A 209 -33.22 11.70 23.83
C VAL A 209 -34.24 10.78 23.15
N MET A 210 -33.97 9.48 23.08
CA MET A 210 -34.91 8.47 22.58
C MET A 210 -36.19 8.42 23.43
N GLN A 211 -36.06 8.48 24.75
CA GLN A 211 -37.23 8.54 25.64
C GLN A 211 -38.06 9.81 25.39
N LYS A 212 -37.42 10.97 25.19
CA LYS A 212 -38.12 12.22 24.85
C LYS A 212 -38.83 12.15 23.50
N GLU A 213 -38.24 11.49 22.51
CA GLU A 213 -38.86 11.26 21.20
C GLU A 213 -40.01 10.23 21.24
N LEU A 214 -39.99 9.30 22.19
CA LEU A 214 -41.11 8.40 22.47
C LEU A 214 -42.26 9.12 23.19
N ASP A 215 -41.93 10.02 24.11
CA ASP A 215 -42.90 10.81 24.87
C ASP A 215 -43.51 11.95 24.02
N TYR A 216 -42.75 12.53 23.08
CA TYR A 216 -43.16 13.58 22.15
C TYR A 216 -42.73 13.28 20.70
N PRO A 217 -43.52 12.52 19.94
CA PRO A 217 -43.18 12.10 18.59
C PRO A 217 -42.93 13.27 17.63
N HIS A 218 -41.88 13.16 16.82
CA HIS A 218 -41.42 14.09 15.77
C HIS A 218 -40.71 15.38 16.24
N TYR A 219 -40.53 15.59 17.55
CA TYR A 219 -39.90 16.81 18.07
C TYR A 219 -38.38 16.72 18.25
N HIS A 220 -37.84 15.51 18.36
CA HIS A 220 -36.44 15.27 18.71
C HIS A 220 -35.71 14.34 17.71
N ILE A 221 -36.29 14.07 16.54
CA ILE A 221 -35.71 13.21 15.48
C ILE A 221 -34.33 13.73 15.00
N SER A 222 -34.16 15.04 14.86
CA SER A 222 -32.87 15.65 14.47
C SER A 222 -31.81 15.43 15.54
N ASP A 223 -32.19 15.58 16.80
CA ASP A 223 -31.29 15.39 17.94
C ASP A 223 -30.90 13.91 18.07
N LEU A 224 -31.86 12.99 17.87
CA LEU A 224 -31.62 11.55 17.80
C LEU A 224 -30.59 11.19 16.72
N SER A 225 -30.74 11.79 15.53
CA SER A 225 -29.87 11.52 14.39
C SER A 225 -28.44 11.99 14.65
N ILE A 226 -28.27 13.15 15.29
CA ILE A 226 -26.96 13.69 15.69
C ILE A 226 -26.32 12.78 16.76
N GLU A 227 -27.10 12.38 17.76
CA GLU A 227 -26.63 11.51 18.85
C GLU A 227 -26.23 10.12 18.33
N LEU A 228 -26.97 9.56 17.37
CA LEU A 228 -26.66 8.28 16.70
C LEU A 228 -25.33 8.35 15.93
N VAL A 229 -25.10 9.41 15.15
CA VAL A 229 -23.84 9.60 14.41
C VAL A 229 -22.65 9.63 15.38
N GLN A 230 -22.78 10.37 16.47
CA GLN A 230 -21.74 10.47 17.48
C GLN A 230 -21.52 9.16 18.24
N LEU A 231 -22.58 8.38 18.52
CA LEU A 231 -22.46 7.04 19.11
C LEU A 231 -21.69 6.09 18.17
N LYS A 232 -21.99 6.10 16.87
CA LYS A 232 -21.28 5.30 15.86
C LYS A 232 -19.80 5.69 15.76
N THR A 233 -19.47 6.97 15.84
CA THR A 233 -18.07 7.44 15.89
C THR A 233 -17.33 6.88 17.10
N ILE A 234 -17.93 6.95 18.30
CA ILE A 234 -17.30 6.44 19.53
C ILE A 234 -17.16 4.90 19.47
N ILE A 235 -18.12 4.19 18.88
CA ILE A 235 -18.02 2.74 18.64
C ILE A 235 -16.84 2.41 17.71
N ALA A 236 -16.67 3.17 16.62
CA ALA A 236 -15.56 2.98 15.69
C ALA A 236 -14.20 3.24 16.36
N GLU A 237 -14.09 4.33 17.15
CA GLU A 237 -12.90 4.64 17.94
C GLU A 237 -12.60 3.56 18.99
N PHE A 238 -13.65 3.02 19.64
CA PHE A 238 -13.50 1.92 20.60
C PHE A 238 -12.94 0.66 19.93
N LYS A 239 -13.52 0.26 18.80
CA LYS A 239 -13.08 -0.93 18.05
C LYS A 239 -11.64 -0.79 17.57
N GLU A 240 -11.25 0.39 17.07
CA GLU A 240 -9.88 0.63 16.64
C GLU A 240 -8.89 0.62 17.81
N ARG A 241 -9.24 1.22 18.94
CA ARG A 241 -8.39 1.13 20.15
C ARG A 241 -8.30 -0.28 20.71
N ALA A 242 -9.40 -1.02 20.73
CA ALA A 242 -9.40 -2.42 21.17
C ALA A 242 -8.50 -3.27 20.27
N ARG A 243 -8.55 -3.07 18.95
CA ARG A 243 -7.66 -3.70 17.97
C ARG A 243 -6.19 -3.37 18.24
N LEU A 244 -5.86 -2.09 18.48
CA LEU A 244 -4.49 -1.66 18.79
C LEU A 244 -3.98 -2.24 20.11
N VAL A 245 -4.84 -2.32 21.14
CA VAL A 245 -4.52 -2.94 22.42
C VAL A 245 -4.27 -4.44 22.27
N GLU A 246 -5.10 -5.15 21.51
CA GLU A 246 -4.89 -6.57 21.20
C GLU A 246 -3.58 -6.79 20.43
N GLU A 247 -3.29 -5.96 19.42
CA GLU A 247 -2.03 -5.99 18.70
C GLU A 247 -0.83 -5.72 19.62
N GLN A 248 -0.96 -4.82 20.57
CA GLN A 248 0.10 -4.48 21.51
C GLN A 248 0.32 -5.59 22.55
N VAL A 249 -0.76 -6.20 23.08
CA VAL A 249 -0.68 -7.37 23.95
C VAL A 249 -0.06 -8.56 23.23
N ILE A 250 -0.43 -8.80 21.96
CA ILE A 250 0.19 -9.83 21.11
C ILE A 250 1.67 -9.51 20.89
N LYS A 251 2.03 -8.25 20.58
CA LYS A 251 3.44 -7.82 20.43
C LYS A 251 4.22 -8.00 21.73
N GLU A 252 3.67 -7.64 22.88
CA GLU A 252 4.31 -7.79 24.19
C GLU A 252 4.42 -9.25 24.62
N GLN A 253 3.42 -10.09 24.35
CA GLN A 253 3.49 -11.54 24.56
C GLN A 253 4.52 -12.19 23.65
N ILE A 254 4.61 -11.76 22.38
CA ILE A 254 5.66 -12.18 21.46
C ILE A 254 7.04 -11.73 21.97
N ILE A 255 7.20 -10.47 22.40
CA ILE A 255 8.47 -9.94 22.94
C ILE A 255 8.86 -10.68 24.23
N THR A 256 7.90 -10.96 25.12
CA THR A 256 8.13 -11.67 26.38
C THR A 256 8.48 -13.13 26.12
N ASN A 257 7.77 -13.82 25.21
CA ASN A 257 8.09 -15.18 24.78
C ASN A 257 9.44 -15.26 24.05
N ILE A 258 9.80 -14.24 23.28
CA ILE A 258 11.13 -14.11 22.66
C ILE A 258 12.18 -13.95 23.76
N ASN A 259 11.98 -13.07 24.73
CA ASN A 259 12.95 -12.79 25.79
C ASN A 259 13.13 -13.96 26.77
N THR A 260 12.10 -14.79 27.01
CA THR A 260 12.20 -15.98 27.88
C THR A 260 12.71 -17.23 27.17
N LYS A 261 12.55 -17.37 25.84
CA LYS A 261 13.08 -18.52 25.06
C LYS A 261 14.39 -18.27 24.30
N THR A 262 14.81 -17.02 24.05
CA THR A 262 16.02 -16.71 23.25
C THR A 262 17.26 -16.34 24.07
N ARG A 263 17.46 -17.01 25.21
CA ARG A 263 18.77 -16.99 25.89
C ARG A 263 19.82 -17.85 25.17
N SER A 264 19.49 -18.48 24.04
CA SER A 264 20.45 -19.13 23.14
C SER A 264 20.72 -18.27 21.90
N ASP A 265 22.01 -18.10 21.61
CA ASP A 265 22.62 -17.44 20.45
C ASP A 265 22.24 -18.05 19.09
N ALA A 266 20.96 -18.12 18.74
CA ALA A 266 20.54 -18.53 17.40
C ALA A 266 20.82 -17.39 16.40
N THR A 267 22.03 -17.38 15.84
CA THR A 267 22.44 -16.51 14.72
C THR A 267 22.01 -17.07 13.36
N ASN A 268 21.47 -18.28 13.32
CA ASN A 268 21.14 -19.01 12.09
C ASN A 268 19.63 -19.21 11.91
N LEU A 269 19.11 -18.90 10.72
CA LEU A 269 17.71 -19.09 10.33
C LEU A 269 17.34 -20.56 10.08
N LYS A 270 18.34 -21.41 9.79
CA LYS A 270 18.14 -22.83 9.49
C LYS A 270 17.50 -23.55 10.69
N HIS A 271 16.39 -24.24 10.44
CA HIS A 271 15.64 -25.06 11.40
C HIS A 271 15.28 -24.31 12.69
N SER A 272 14.84 -23.06 12.57
CA SER A 272 14.61 -22.16 13.71
C SER A 272 13.14 -21.98 14.09
N LEU A 273 12.19 -22.39 13.24
CA LEU A 273 10.77 -22.09 13.42
C LEU A 273 9.97 -23.28 13.95
N GLY A 274 9.37 -23.07 15.13
CA GLY A 274 8.36 -23.93 15.73
C GLY A 274 7.00 -23.90 15.04
N PHE A 275 6.18 -24.92 15.31
CA PHE A 275 4.83 -25.07 14.73
C PHE A 275 3.97 -23.79 14.83
N ASP A 276 3.92 -23.14 16.00
CA ASP A 276 3.11 -21.94 16.23
C ASP A 276 3.58 -20.71 15.43
N LEU A 277 4.78 -20.74 14.83
CA LEU A 277 5.32 -19.67 13.98
C LEU A 277 5.10 -19.91 12.49
N ILE A 278 4.66 -21.10 12.10
CA ILE A 278 4.44 -21.48 10.70
C ILE A 278 3.00 -21.85 10.40
N PHE A 279 2.21 -22.19 11.41
CA PHE A 279 0.86 -22.75 11.25
C PHE A 279 -0.16 -22.04 12.14
N ASP A 280 -1.28 -21.67 11.55
CA ASP A 280 -2.45 -21.15 12.23
C ASP A 280 -3.42 -22.29 12.54
N LYS A 281 -3.54 -22.62 13.83
CA LYS A 281 -4.45 -23.66 14.31
C LYS A 281 -5.93 -23.30 14.10
N SER A 282 -6.27 -22.01 14.07
CA SER A 282 -7.67 -21.57 13.95
C SER A 282 -8.21 -21.76 12.54
N SER A 283 -7.39 -21.44 11.53
CA SER A 283 -7.72 -21.62 10.11
C SER A 283 -7.29 -22.98 9.55
N ASN A 284 -6.47 -23.74 10.28
CA ASN A 284 -5.89 -25.02 9.83
C ASN A 284 -5.03 -24.87 8.56
N GLU A 285 -4.32 -23.74 8.46
CA GLU A 285 -3.49 -23.34 7.32
C GLU A 285 -2.09 -22.89 7.76
N PHE A 286 -1.12 -22.99 6.85
CA PHE A 286 0.18 -22.36 7.07
C PHE A 286 0.05 -20.85 6.89
N PHE A 287 0.81 -20.08 7.69
CA PHE A 287 0.98 -18.66 7.44
C PHE A 287 1.59 -18.43 6.05
N ASP A 288 1.29 -17.28 5.44
CA ASP A 288 1.88 -16.89 4.16
C ASP A 288 3.41 -16.74 4.26
N ALA A 289 4.09 -16.76 3.11
CA ALA A 289 5.55 -16.71 3.04
C ALA A 289 6.12 -15.46 3.73
N ASN A 290 5.50 -14.30 3.54
CA ASN A 290 5.96 -13.07 4.18
C ASN A 290 5.81 -13.15 5.70
N SER A 291 4.65 -13.59 6.21
CA SER A 291 4.40 -13.79 7.64
C SER A 291 5.41 -14.74 8.29
N ILE A 292 5.74 -15.86 7.65
CA ILE A 292 6.73 -16.84 8.17
C ILE A 292 8.10 -16.18 8.36
N ILE A 293 8.50 -15.31 7.42
CA ILE A 293 9.78 -14.60 7.49
C ILE A 293 9.73 -13.47 8.50
N THR A 294 8.70 -12.61 8.44
CA THR A 294 8.67 -11.38 9.24
C THR A 294 8.36 -11.62 10.71
N LYS A 295 7.67 -12.73 11.05
CA LYS A 295 7.45 -13.15 12.44
C LYS A 295 8.66 -13.88 13.05
N ASN A 296 9.68 -14.21 12.25
CA ASN A 296 10.89 -14.86 12.75
C ASN A 296 11.65 -13.91 13.70
N PRO A 297 11.99 -14.32 14.94
CA PRO A 297 12.74 -13.50 15.89
C PRO A 297 14.11 -13.01 15.37
N ILE A 298 14.78 -13.80 14.53
CA ILE A 298 16.06 -13.42 13.91
C ILE A 298 15.84 -12.30 12.89
N TYR A 299 14.80 -12.41 12.06
CA TYR A 299 14.43 -11.34 11.13
C TYR A 299 14.09 -10.04 11.88
N ILE A 300 13.31 -10.13 12.95
CA ILE A 300 12.96 -8.97 13.80
C ILE A 300 14.24 -8.31 14.37
N LYS A 301 15.22 -9.10 14.82
CA LYS A 301 16.52 -8.58 15.28
C LYS A 301 17.29 -7.87 14.15
N LYS A 302 17.30 -8.44 12.93
CA LYS A 302 17.93 -7.84 11.74
C LYS A 302 17.27 -6.51 11.36
N VAL A 303 15.94 -6.43 11.37
CA VAL A 303 15.21 -5.18 11.12
C VAL A 303 15.54 -4.11 12.17
N ARG A 304 15.59 -4.47 13.46
CA ARG A 304 15.99 -3.53 14.52
C ARG A 304 17.43 -3.03 14.33
N HIS A 305 18.34 -3.93 13.98
CA HIS A 305 19.72 -3.55 13.66
C HIS A 305 19.75 -2.58 12.47
N PHE A 306 19.03 -2.87 11.39
CA PHE A 306 18.94 -1.98 10.24
C PHE A 306 18.41 -0.60 10.62
N ILE A 307 17.28 -0.52 11.33
CA ILE A 307 16.70 0.76 11.78
C ILE A 307 17.68 1.56 12.66
N ASN A 308 18.38 0.88 13.57
CA ASN A 308 19.38 1.54 14.42
C ASN A 308 20.54 2.08 13.57
N TYR A 309 21.03 1.29 12.62
CA TYR A 309 22.10 1.68 11.69
C TYR A 309 21.72 2.93 10.89
N LEU A 310 20.48 3.01 10.37
CA LEU A 310 20.00 4.19 9.65
C LEU A 310 20.15 5.48 10.46
N LYS A 311 19.98 5.40 11.79
CA LYS A 311 20.08 6.54 12.70
C LYS A 311 21.49 6.81 13.20
N SER A 312 22.30 5.77 13.43
CA SER A 312 23.61 5.89 14.09
C SER A 312 24.81 5.95 13.15
N ALA A 313 24.63 5.69 11.86
CA ALA A 313 25.71 5.76 10.87
C ALA A 313 26.35 7.16 10.81
N ASN A 314 27.52 7.27 10.17
CA ASN A 314 28.22 8.55 9.96
C ASN A 314 28.42 9.36 11.24
N ASN A 315 28.94 8.73 12.30
CA ASN A 315 29.19 9.37 13.61
C ASN A 315 27.93 9.97 14.28
N GLY A 316 26.75 9.41 13.99
CA GLY A 316 25.47 9.86 14.57
C GLY A 316 24.67 10.80 13.67
N ASP A 317 25.18 11.17 12.49
CA ASP A 317 24.45 11.97 11.50
C ASP A 317 23.42 11.14 10.70
N GLY A 318 23.45 9.82 10.84
CA GLY A 318 22.60 8.87 10.14
C GLY A 318 23.01 8.64 8.69
N VAL A 319 22.28 7.74 8.03
CA VAL A 319 22.44 7.45 6.60
C VAL A 319 21.85 8.58 5.76
N ASP A 320 22.53 9.00 4.69
CA ASP A 320 22.00 9.92 3.68
C ASP A 320 22.33 9.44 2.25
N LEU A 321 21.41 8.68 1.69
CA LEU A 321 21.43 8.18 0.31
C LEU A 321 20.84 9.18 -0.69
N SER A 322 20.33 10.33 -0.25
CA SER A 322 19.68 11.31 -1.12
C SER A 322 20.65 11.98 -2.11
N SER A 323 21.96 11.80 -1.89
CA SER A 323 23.06 12.26 -2.74
C SER A 323 23.58 11.20 -3.73
N TYR A 324 22.88 10.07 -3.90
CA TYR A 324 23.29 8.92 -4.72
C TYR A 324 24.61 8.25 -4.28
N LYS A 325 25.03 8.46 -3.04
CA LYS A 325 26.18 7.74 -2.47
C LYS A 325 25.81 6.28 -2.25
N ILE A 326 26.68 5.38 -2.71
CA ILE A 326 26.57 3.96 -2.39
C ILE A 326 27.06 3.77 -0.97
N ASP A 327 26.21 3.18 -0.14
CA ASP A 327 26.56 2.75 1.21
C ASP A 327 26.53 1.22 1.25
N ASN A 328 27.71 0.60 1.25
CA ASN A 328 27.85 -0.85 1.19
C ASN A 328 27.27 -1.54 2.43
N GLU A 329 27.33 -0.90 3.60
CA GLU A 329 26.80 -1.48 4.83
C GLU A 329 25.26 -1.40 4.84
N TYR A 330 24.69 -0.30 4.34
CA TYR A 330 23.26 -0.24 4.05
C TYR A 330 22.83 -1.36 3.10
N LEU A 331 23.53 -1.57 1.98
CA LEU A 331 23.19 -2.61 1.00
C LEU A 331 23.33 -4.03 1.57
N ARG A 332 24.36 -4.25 2.40
CA ARG A 332 24.57 -5.52 3.12
C ARG A 332 23.40 -5.82 4.06
N LEU A 333 22.90 -4.82 4.79
CA LEU A 333 21.76 -4.96 5.69
C LEU A 333 20.43 -5.07 4.92
N LEU A 334 20.26 -4.32 3.82
CA LEU A 334 19.08 -4.40 2.96
C LEU A 334 18.87 -5.83 2.44
N LYS A 335 19.96 -6.52 2.10
CA LYS A 335 19.94 -7.94 1.70
C LYS A 335 19.30 -8.87 2.73
N GLU A 336 19.35 -8.50 4.01
CA GLU A 336 18.83 -9.31 5.11
C GLU A 336 17.35 -9.04 5.42
N ILE A 337 16.82 -7.88 5.02
CA ILE A 337 15.42 -7.46 5.29
C ILE A 337 14.55 -7.55 4.03
N GLY A 338 15.11 -7.28 2.85
CA GLY A 338 14.43 -7.34 1.56
C GLY A 338 13.31 -6.30 1.32
N VAL A 339 12.96 -5.43 2.27
CA VAL A 339 11.90 -4.42 2.12
C VAL A 339 12.38 -3.06 2.61
N TYR A 340 12.12 -1.97 1.89
CA TYR A 340 12.52 -0.60 2.26
C TYR A 340 11.60 0.49 1.68
N GLY A 341 11.77 1.75 2.07
CA GLY A 341 11.10 2.93 1.49
C GLY A 341 10.19 3.73 2.43
N GLU A 342 9.86 3.17 3.59
CA GLU A 342 9.06 3.83 4.64
C GLU A 342 9.83 4.06 5.95
N TYR A 343 11.11 3.69 6.03
CA TYR A 343 11.92 3.91 7.24
C TYR A 343 12.25 5.38 7.45
N GLY A 344 12.05 5.87 8.67
CA GLY A 344 12.28 7.27 9.07
C GLY A 344 11.04 7.84 9.78
N ASP A 345 11.26 8.65 10.81
CA ASP A 345 10.17 9.22 11.62
C ASP A 345 9.66 10.54 11.00
N THR A 346 10.50 11.22 10.21
CA THR A 346 10.17 12.46 9.50
C THR A 346 10.21 12.30 7.97
N PRO A 347 9.53 13.16 7.18
CA PRO A 347 9.62 13.14 5.72
C PRO A 347 11.06 13.22 5.20
N LEU A 348 11.89 14.07 5.82
CA LEU A 348 13.29 14.23 5.45
C LEU A 348 14.11 12.97 5.73
N GLU A 349 13.92 12.32 6.89
CA GLU A 349 14.58 11.05 7.18
C GLU A 349 14.17 9.96 6.20
N LYS A 350 12.88 9.85 5.89
CA LYS A 350 12.37 8.89 4.89
C LYS A 350 13.05 9.06 3.53
N ILE A 351 13.33 10.30 3.13
CA ILE A 351 14.05 10.62 1.90
C ILE A 351 15.55 10.30 2.02
N LYS A 352 16.18 10.64 3.14
CA LYS A 352 17.61 10.38 3.37
C LYS A 352 17.91 8.88 3.40
N TYR A 353 17.04 8.07 3.99
CA TYR A 353 17.20 6.62 4.07
C TYR A 353 16.76 5.89 2.79
N PHE A 354 16.17 6.59 1.81
CA PHE A 354 15.65 5.97 0.60
C PHE A 354 16.75 5.59 -0.39
N TYR A 355 16.82 4.32 -0.73
CA TYR A 355 17.70 3.80 -1.76
C TYR A 355 17.06 3.90 -3.15
N ASN A 356 17.57 4.81 -3.98
CA ASN A 356 17.13 4.99 -5.37
C ASN A 356 18.10 4.31 -6.35
N GLY A 357 18.07 2.98 -6.41
CA GLY A 357 18.98 2.21 -7.24
C GLY A 357 18.53 0.77 -7.51
N TYR A 358 19.30 0.11 -8.38
CA TYR A 358 19.21 -1.32 -8.64
C TYR A 358 20.56 -1.98 -8.38
N ASP A 359 20.61 -2.85 -7.37
CA ASP A 359 21.81 -3.63 -7.04
C ASP A 359 21.45 -5.07 -6.72
N LYS A 360 21.84 -5.98 -7.62
CA LYS A 360 21.57 -7.41 -7.50
C LYS A 360 22.28 -8.04 -6.30
N SER A 361 23.40 -7.48 -5.84
CA SER A 361 24.16 -7.98 -4.68
C SER A 361 23.44 -7.71 -3.35
N ALA A 362 22.59 -6.68 -3.31
CA ALA A 362 21.80 -6.25 -2.16
C ALA A 362 20.43 -6.94 -2.07
N MET A 363 20.11 -7.84 -3.02
CA MET A 363 18.83 -8.54 -3.06
C MET A 363 18.77 -9.72 -2.09
N MET A 364 17.66 -9.80 -1.35
CA MET A 364 17.38 -10.91 -0.45
C MET A 364 17.20 -12.20 -1.26
N LYS A 365 17.81 -13.29 -0.81
CA LYS A 365 17.77 -14.59 -1.49
C LYS A 365 17.00 -15.62 -0.65
N PRO A 366 16.25 -16.53 -1.30
CA PRO A 366 15.68 -17.67 -0.63
C PRO A 366 16.80 -18.59 -0.09
N LEU A 367 16.51 -19.25 1.02
CA LEU A 367 17.41 -20.22 1.64
C LEU A 367 16.82 -21.61 1.48
N PHE A 368 17.67 -22.60 1.21
CA PHE A 368 17.27 -23.97 0.88
C PHE A 368 18.03 -24.97 1.75
N LEU A 369 17.49 -26.19 1.87
CA LEU A 369 18.23 -27.30 2.45
C LEU A 369 19.53 -27.57 1.68
N ASP A 370 20.52 -28.09 2.39
CA ASP A 370 21.79 -28.48 1.79
C ASP A 370 21.58 -29.67 0.84
N ASN A 371 22.42 -29.76 -0.20
CA ASN A 371 22.48 -30.91 -1.09
C ASN A 371 23.17 -32.09 -0.39
N PHE A 372 22.92 -33.31 -0.90
CA PHE A 372 23.62 -34.53 -0.48
C PHE A 372 24.25 -35.24 -1.68
N ILE A 373 25.32 -36.01 -1.45
CA ILE A 373 25.91 -36.89 -2.48
C ILE A 373 25.38 -38.31 -2.37
N ASP A 374 25.44 -39.08 -3.46
CA ASP A 374 24.86 -40.42 -3.52
C ASP A 374 25.43 -41.38 -2.44
N ASN A 375 26.71 -41.24 -2.09
CA ASN A 375 27.33 -42.04 -1.02
C ASN A 375 26.67 -41.85 0.35
N GLU A 376 26.15 -40.66 0.66
CA GLU A 376 25.45 -40.40 1.93
C GLU A 376 24.18 -41.26 2.05
N THR A 377 23.56 -41.58 0.91
CA THR A 377 22.32 -42.33 0.82
C THR A 377 22.49 -43.85 0.85
N GLN A 378 23.72 -44.36 0.94
CA GLN A 378 23.96 -45.80 1.10
C GLN A 378 23.21 -46.34 2.34
N ASN A 379 22.57 -47.50 2.16
CA ASN A 379 21.72 -48.18 3.14
C ASN A 379 20.49 -47.37 3.60
N SER A 380 20.04 -46.39 2.81
CA SER A 380 18.79 -45.68 3.11
C SER A 380 17.56 -46.54 2.79
N ILE A 381 16.57 -46.47 3.66
CA ILE A 381 15.24 -46.99 3.42
C ILE A 381 14.58 -46.12 2.33
N ILE A 382 14.30 -46.72 1.18
CA ILE A 382 13.60 -46.03 0.09
C ILE A 382 12.12 -45.95 0.44
N LEU A 383 11.62 -44.73 0.60
CA LEU A 383 10.20 -44.47 0.85
C LEU A 383 9.45 -44.48 -0.49
N ASN A 384 8.52 -45.41 -0.65
CA ASN A 384 7.62 -45.43 -1.80
C ASN A 384 6.60 -44.27 -1.73
N SER A 385 5.85 -44.04 -2.81
CA SER A 385 4.90 -42.92 -2.91
C SER A 385 3.78 -42.98 -1.88
N ASP A 386 3.42 -44.17 -1.41
CA ASP A 386 2.21 -44.40 -0.62
C ASP A 386 2.50 -44.53 0.88
N HIS A 387 3.79 -44.58 1.25
CA HIS A 387 4.24 -44.55 2.63
C HIS A 387 3.64 -43.35 3.37
N ILE A 388 3.34 -43.52 4.67
CA ILE A 388 2.68 -42.48 5.49
C ILE A 388 3.44 -41.16 5.45
N ILE A 389 4.77 -41.21 5.59
CA ILE A 389 5.67 -40.05 5.49
C ILE A 389 5.52 -39.36 4.12
N SER A 390 5.56 -40.14 3.03
CA SER A 390 5.41 -39.62 1.67
C SER A 390 4.06 -38.93 1.49
N SER A 391 2.98 -39.54 1.98
CA SER A 391 1.62 -38.98 1.93
C SER A 391 1.51 -37.66 2.72
N LYS A 392 2.13 -37.58 3.90
CA LYS A 392 2.18 -36.33 4.69
C LYS A 392 2.95 -35.23 3.96
N ILE A 393 4.10 -35.55 3.37
CA ILE A 393 4.89 -34.60 2.57
C ILE A 393 4.10 -34.10 1.35
N LYS A 394 3.36 -34.97 0.64
CA LYS A 394 2.46 -34.54 -0.45
C LYS A 394 1.37 -33.58 0.03
N GLY A 395 0.80 -33.84 1.21
CA GLY A 395 -0.14 -32.92 1.85
C GLY A 395 0.48 -31.55 2.18
N ILE A 396 1.74 -31.54 2.62
CA ILE A 396 2.49 -30.31 2.87
C ILE A 396 2.74 -29.54 1.56
N ILE A 397 3.12 -30.21 0.47
CA ILE A 397 3.36 -29.57 -0.84
C ILE A 397 2.14 -28.73 -1.25
N ASN A 398 0.94 -29.29 -1.16
CA ASN A 398 -0.30 -28.58 -1.55
C ASN A 398 -0.57 -27.30 -0.75
N LYS A 399 -0.13 -27.27 0.50
CA LYS A 399 -0.35 -26.13 1.40
C LYS A 399 0.88 -25.22 1.52
N ASN A 400 2.00 -25.57 0.87
CA ASN A 400 3.27 -24.90 1.05
C ASN A 400 3.14 -23.39 0.77
N PRO A 401 3.46 -22.52 1.74
CA PRO A 401 3.33 -21.08 1.58
C PRO A 401 4.32 -20.49 0.56
N PHE A 402 5.45 -21.15 0.31
CA PHE A 402 6.45 -20.70 -0.66
C PHE A 402 6.17 -21.18 -2.09
N GLY A 403 5.20 -22.09 -2.29
CA GLY A 403 4.80 -22.57 -3.62
C GLY A 403 4.98 -24.05 -3.89
N LEU A 404 4.73 -24.42 -5.15
CA LEU A 404 4.59 -25.81 -5.59
C LEU A 404 5.84 -26.36 -6.31
N LEU A 405 6.94 -25.62 -6.36
CA LEU A 405 8.20 -26.12 -6.93
C LEU A 405 8.93 -27.04 -5.95
N PRO A 406 9.75 -27.98 -6.47
CA PRO A 406 10.75 -28.70 -5.69
C PRO A 406 11.58 -27.81 -4.77
N SER A 407 12.14 -26.72 -5.29
CA SER A 407 12.90 -25.74 -4.51
C SER A 407 12.08 -25.09 -3.39
N ASN A 408 10.79 -24.82 -3.61
CA ASN A 408 9.92 -24.23 -2.58
C ASN A 408 9.68 -25.21 -1.41
N LEU A 409 9.63 -26.52 -1.66
CA LEU A 409 9.56 -27.51 -0.57
C LEU A 409 10.87 -27.52 0.25
N SER A 410 12.01 -27.47 -0.42
CA SER A 410 13.31 -27.32 0.23
C SER A 410 13.40 -26.03 1.05
N GLN A 411 12.92 -24.92 0.51
CA GLN A 411 12.85 -23.62 1.18
C GLN A 411 11.98 -23.70 2.44
N PHE A 412 10.81 -24.33 2.36
CA PHE A 412 9.94 -24.45 3.52
C PHE A 412 10.60 -25.25 4.64
N PHE A 413 11.14 -26.43 4.32
CA PHE A 413 11.81 -27.29 5.30
C PHE A 413 13.09 -26.71 5.87
N TYR A 414 13.75 -25.79 5.15
CA TYR A 414 14.90 -25.06 5.67
C TYR A 414 14.55 -24.27 6.95
N TYR A 415 13.37 -23.67 7.04
CA TYR A 415 13.01 -22.83 8.18
C TYR A 415 12.46 -23.61 9.38
N ILE A 416 11.78 -24.74 9.14
CA ILE A 416 11.09 -25.52 10.18
C ILE A 416 12.09 -26.23 11.07
N ASP A 417 11.91 -26.14 12.39
CA ASP A 417 12.73 -26.90 13.34
C ASP A 417 12.52 -28.42 13.17
N LEU A 418 13.58 -29.19 13.39
CA LEU A 418 13.58 -30.62 13.08
C LEU A 418 12.59 -31.44 13.90
N ASN A 419 12.25 -31.01 15.13
CA ASN A 419 11.27 -31.70 15.97
C ASN A 419 9.85 -31.46 15.45
N THR A 420 9.51 -30.20 15.13
CA THR A 420 8.24 -29.87 14.47
C THR A 420 8.12 -30.61 13.15
N LEU A 421 9.17 -30.64 12.33
CA LEU A 421 9.16 -31.34 11.05
C LEU A 421 8.90 -32.84 11.22
N SER A 422 9.55 -33.48 12.20
CA SER A 422 9.34 -34.90 12.53
C SER A 422 7.87 -35.20 12.85
N GLN A 423 7.23 -34.35 13.67
CA GLN A 423 5.80 -34.45 14.00
C GLN A 423 4.91 -34.26 12.76
N MET A 424 5.20 -33.24 11.93
CA MET A 424 4.41 -32.94 10.74
C MET A 424 4.39 -34.08 9.73
N ILE A 425 5.52 -34.77 9.55
CA ILE A 425 5.61 -35.92 8.62
C ILE A 425 5.29 -37.26 9.27
N SER A 426 4.90 -37.25 10.56
CA SER A 426 4.56 -38.44 11.35
C SER A 426 5.71 -39.44 11.43
N LEU A 427 6.94 -38.95 11.63
CA LEU A 427 8.11 -39.77 11.89
C LEU A 427 8.22 -39.99 13.41
N ASN A 428 8.24 -41.25 13.85
CA ASN A 428 8.29 -41.59 15.28
C ASN A 428 9.67 -41.42 15.92
N GLU A 429 10.64 -40.88 15.18
CA GLU A 429 12.00 -40.63 15.63
C GLU A 429 12.42 -39.17 15.36
N PRO A 430 13.27 -38.56 16.21
CA PRO A 430 13.81 -37.23 15.96
C PRO A 430 14.64 -37.19 14.67
N ILE A 431 14.40 -36.18 13.85
CA ILE A 431 15.23 -35.89 12.67
C ILE A 431 16.52 -35.23 13.17
N LEU A 432 17.66 -35.78 12.78
CA LEU A 432 18.98 -35.19 13.03
C LEU A 432 19.41 -34.27 11.89
N GLU A 433 19.05 -34.65 10.67
CA GLU A 433 19.49 -33.97 9.46
C GLU A 433 18.47 -34.21 8.34
N ILE A 434 18.18 -33.16 7.58
CA ILE A 434 17.42 -33.24 6.34
C ILE A 434 18.15 -32.47 5.24
N LYS A 435 18.26 -33.09 4.08
CA LYS A 435 18.92 -32.56 2.89
C LYS A 435 18.06 -32.80 1.65
N ALA A 436 18.27 -32.00 0.61
CA ALA A 436 17.47 -32.08 -0.61
C ALA A 436 18.31 -31.86 -1.87
N ASN A 437 18.12 -32.72 -2.87
CA ASN A 437 18.56 -32.47 -4.23
C ASN A 437 17.31 -32.23 -5.09
N TYR A 438 17.17 -31.05 -5.69
CA TYR A 438 15.97 -30.67 -6.43
C TYR A 438 16.29 -30.15 -7.83
N ASN A 439 15.30 -30.22 -8.73
CA ASN A 439 15.37 -29.67 -10.07
C ASN A 439 13.97 -29.17 -10.47
N ASP A 440 13.82 -27.85 -10.54
CA ASP A 440 12.57 -27.17 -10.89
C ASP A 440 12.20 -27.28 -12.38
N GLU A 441 13.16 -27.56 -13.27
CA GLU A 441 12.89 -27.81 -14.70
C GLU A 441 12.21 -29.15 -14.93
N SER A 442 12.58 -30.17 -14.15
CA SER A 442 11.97 -31.51 -14.23
C SER A 442 10.92 -31.77 -13.15
N GLY A 443 10.75 -30.86 -12.19
CA GLY A 443 9.73 -30.97 -11.14
C GLY A 443 10.06 -32.09 -10.17
N LEU A 444 11.35 -32.35 -9.95
CA LEU A 444 11.87 -33.48 -9.19
C LEU A 444 12.53 -33.01 -7.89
N ILE A 445 12.24 -33.70 -6.79
CA ILE A 445 13.01 -33.59 -5.55
C ILE A 445 13.36 -34.97 -4.99
N LYS A 446 14.59 -35.11 -4.50
CA LYS A 446 15.00 -36.19 -3.61
C LYS A 446 15.24 -35.62 -2.22
N LEU A 447 14.59 -36.18 -1.21
CA LEU A 447 14.75 -35.80 0.20
C LEU A 447 15.49 -36.91 0.93
N PHE A 448 16.58 -36.54 1.59
CA PHE A 448 17.34 -37.40 2.49
C PHE A 448 17.05 -37.00 3.94
N ILE A 449 16.57 -37.94 4.75
CA ILE A 449 16.25 -37.72 6.16
C ILE A 449 17.06 -38.71 7.00
N LYS A 450 17.86 -38.19 7.92
CA LYS A 450 18.65 -38.99 8.86
C LYS A 450 18.09 -38.87 10.27
N THR A 451 17.94 -40.02 10.91
CA THR A 451 17.57 -40.16 12.33
C THR A 451 18.72 -40.86 13.06
N ASN A 452 18.55 -41.11 14.37
CA ASN A 452 19.52 -41.91 15.13
C ASN A 452 19.60 -43.36 14.61
N SER A 453 18.45 -43.93 14.22
CA SER A 453 18.34 -45.35 13.89
C SER A 453 18.44 -45.61 12.38
N ASN A 454 17.90 -44.71 11.57
CA ASN A 454 17.64 -44.95 10.15
C ASN A 454 18.01 -43.77 9.25
N LYS A 455 18.28 -44.09 7.98
CA LYS A 455 18.35 -43.14 6.87
C LYS A 455 17.16 -43.39 5.95
N TYR A 456 16.49 -42.34 5.51
CA TYR A 456 15.37 -42.42 4.58
C TYR A 456 15.67 -41.62 3.32
N LEU A 457 15.26 -42.16 2.17
CA LEU A 457 15.33 -41.47 0.89
C LEU A 457 13.94 -41.47 0.25
N LEU A 458 13.41 -40.28 -0.03
CA LEU A 458 12.15 -40.09 -0.73
C LEU A 458 12.38 -39.37 -2.06
N LYS A 459 11.79 -39.88 -3.14
CA LYS A 459 11.82 -39.25 -4.47
C LYS A 459 10.40 -38.85 -4.89
N LEU A 460 10.15 -37.55 -5.06
CA LEU A 460 8.88 -37.00 -5.52
C LEU A 460 9.03 -36.28 -6.85
N ASN A 461 8.05 -36.43 -7.73
CA ASN A 461 7.95 -35.75 -9.01
C ASN A 461 6.48 -35.45 -9.35
N GLN A 462 6.22 -34.86 -10.52
CA GLN A 462 4.86 -34.52 -10.98
C GLN A 462 3.90 -35.72 -11.09
N ASN A 463 4.43 -36.92 -11.33
CA ASN A 463 3.60 -38.11 -11.56
C ASN A 463 3.11 -38.72 -10.25
N ASN A 464 3.80 -38.45 -9.13
CA ASN A 464 3.50 -39.07 -7.84
C ASN A 464 3.25 -38.05 -6.72
N SER A 465 3.27 -36.75 -7.03
CA SER A 465 3.06 -35.66 -6.09
C SER A 465 2.48 -34.42 -6.77
N PRO A 466 1.95 -33.44 -6.02
CA PRO A 466 1.43 -32.19 -6.58
C PRO A 466 2.48 -31.18 -7.08
N LEU A 467 3.77 -31.56 -7.08
CA LEU A 467 4.86 -30.68 -7.49
C LEU A 467 4.69 -30.21 -8.94
N LYS A 468 5.16 -28.99 -9.21
CA LYS A 468 5.13 -28.34 -10.52
C LYS A 468 6.54 -28.13 -11.09
N ARG A 469 6.60 -27.93 -12.39
CA ARG A 469 7.78 -27.55 -13.16
C ARG A 469 7.71 -26.08 -13.51
N ASN A 470 8.85 -25.45 -13.79
CA ASN A 470 8.90 -24.09 -14.33
C ASN A 470 7.96 -23.93 -15.56
N ALA A 471 7.90 -24.93 -16.44
CA ALA A 471 7.03 -24.93 -17.62
C ALA A 471 5.54 -24.77 -17.30
N ASP A 472 5.04 -25.32 -16.19
CA ASP A 472 3.62 -25.24 -15.82
C ASP A 472 3.19 -23.80 -15.52
N PHE A 473 4.07 -23.03 -14.85
CA PHE A 473 3.84 -21.62 -14.53
C PHE A 473 3.88 -20.74 -15.77
N TYR A 474 4.84 -20.97 -16.66
CA TYR A 474 4.89 -20.25 -17.94
C TYR A 474 3.69 -20.57 -18.83
N GLN A 475 3.24 -21.82 -18.86
CA GLN A 475 2.03 -22.21 -19.60
C GLN A 475 0.81 -21.48 -19.04
N TYR A 476 0.68 -21.40 -17.72
CA TYR A 476 -0.42 -20.68 -17.07
C TYR A 476 -0.50 -19.21 -17.48
N ILE A 477 0.65 -18.51 -17.52
CA ILE A 477 0.72 -17.12 -18.00
C ILE A 477 0.42 -17.05 -19.50
N TYR A 478 1.06 -17.91 -20.29
CA TYR A 478 0.93 -17.93 -21.75
C TYR A 478 -0.55 -18.10 -22.16
N ASP A 479 -1.28 -19.03 -21.55
CA ASP A 479 -2.68 -19.30 -21.87
C ASP A 479 -3.55 -18.04 -21.78
N ARG A 480 -3.20 -17.09 -20.92
CA ARG A 480 -4.04 -15.93 -20.57
C ARG A 480 -3.54 -14.60 -21.13
N SER A 481 -2.34 -14.59 -21.70
CA SER A 481 -1.65 -13.38 -22.14
C SER A 481 -1.50 -13.33 -23.67
N PHE A 482 -1.34 -12.11 -24.18
CA PHE A 482 -1.18 -11.81 -25.59
C PHE A 482 -0.47 -10.46 -25.76
N SER A 483 0.02 -10.17 -26.95
CA SER A 483 0.51 -8.84 -27.31
C SER A 483 -0.65 -7.94 -27.74
N LEU A 484 -0.68 -6.73 -27.22
CA LEU A 484 -1.61 -5.67 -27.55
C LEU A 484 -0.84 -4.50 -28.17
N GLY A 485 -1.23 -4.09 -29.38
CA GLY A 485 -0.66 -2.91 -30.02
C GLY A 485 -1.67 -2.08 -30.80
N TYR A 486 -1.26 -0.86 -31.12
CA TYR A 486 -1.96 0.06 -32.01
C TYR A 486 -0.95 0.92 -32.78
N SER A 487 -1.46 1.61 -33.79
CA SER A 487 -0.67 2.57 -34.56
C SER A 487 -1.52 3.76 -34.93
N GLY A 488 -0.87 4.88 -35.24
CA GLY A 488 -1.53 6.11 -35.58
C GLY A 488 -0.57 7.14 -36.17
N VAL A 489 -1.08 8.36 -36.33
CA VAL A 489 -0.36 9.53 -36.78
C VAL A 489 -0.47 10.60 -35.71
N LYS A 490 0.67 11.21 -35.36
CA LYS A 490 0.77 12.32 -34.41
C LYS A 490 1.49 13.51 -35.02
N THR A 491 1.18 14.70 -34.52
CA THR A 491 1.96 15.91 -34.79
C THR A 491 3.11 16.04 -33.79
N ILE A 492 4.30 16.39 -34.29
CA ILE A 492 5.46 16.75 -33.47
C ILE A 492 5.83 18.20 -33.76
N GLU A 493 6.17 18.95 -32.72
CA GLU A 493 6.81 20.26 -32.81
C GLU A 493 8.12 20.24 -32.00
N ASN A 494 9.22 20.63 -32.65
CA ASN A 494 10.51 20.80 -32.02
C ASN A 494 10.86 22.29 -32.03
N PHE A 495 11.59 22.76 -31.02
CA PHE A 495 11.99 24.16 -30.92
C PHE A 495 12.71 24.62 -32.20
N GLY A 496 12.16 25.65 -32.86
CA GLY A 496 12.70 26.21 -34.10
C GLY A 496 12.36 25.43 -35.39
N VAL A 497 11.57 24.35 -35.31
CA VAL A 497 11.19 23.52 -36.47
C VAL A 497 9.67 23.62 -36.69
N LYS A 498 9.24 23.73 -37.96
CA LYS A 498 7.81 23.69 -38.30
C LYS A 498 7.21 22.33 -37.88
N SER A 499 6.01 22.37 -37.31
CA SER A 499 5.23 21.17 -36.98
C SER A 499 5.10 20.23 -38.18
N TYR A 500 5.34 18.94 -37.97
CA TYR A 500 5.15 17.89 -38.99
C TYR A 500 4.48 16.66 -38.39
N ASN A 501 3.98 15.77 -39.26
CA ASN A 501 3.28 14.56 -38.84
C ASN A 501 4.18 13.34 -38.99
N ILE A 502 4.11 12.42 -38.02
CA ILE A 502 4.82 11.15 -38.07
C ILE A 502 3.89 10.00 -37.70
N SER A 503 4.11 8.85 -38.34
CA SER A 503 3.50 7.60 -37.90
C SER A 503 4.11 7.12 -36.60
N THR A 504 3.30 6.54 -35.73
CA THR A 504 3.74 5.98 -34.45
C THR A 504 3.02 4.65 -34.21
N SER A 505 3.68 3.74 -33.52
CA SER A 505 3.13 2.45 -33.10
C SER A 505 3.63 2.10 -31.72
N VAL A 506 2.74 1.54 -30.91
CA VAL A 506 3.06 1.06 -29.56
C VAL A 506 2.53 -0.36 -29.46
N SER A 507 3.31 -1.22 -28.81
CA SER A 507 2.90 -2.57 -28.44
C SER A 507 3.43 -2.93 -27.06
N GLY A 508 2.68 -3.76 -26.35
CA GLY A 508 3.08 -4.36 -25.09
C GLY A 508 2.34 -5.66 -24.85
N THR A 509 2.50 -6.22 -23.67
CA THR A 509 1.78 -7.41 -23.22
C THR A 509 0.49 -7.01 -22.49
N ALA A 510 -0.55 -7.81 -22.68
CA ALA A 510 -1.82 -7.70 -21.99
C ALA A 510 -2.35 -9.11 -21.67
N TRP A 511 -3.32 -9.20 -20.77
CA TRP A 511 -3.88 -10.50 -20.37
C TRP A 511 -5.33 -10.39 -19.91
N ILE A 512 -6.07 -11.48 -20.09
CA ILE A 512 -7.50 -11.57 -19.81
C ILE A 512 -7.72 -11.75 -18.30
N LEU A 513 -8.48 -10.83 -17.70
CA LEU A 513 -8.89 -10.90 -16.29
C LEU A 513 -10.15 -11.71 -16.10
N ASP A 514 -11.19 -11.37 -16.87
CA ASP A 514 -12.55 -11.87 -16.75
C ASP A 514 -13.35 -11.48 -18.01
N ARG A 515 -14.47 -12.15 -18.26
CA ARG A 515 -15.42 -11.76 -19.32
C ARG A 515 -16.58 -10.97 -18.76
N LEU A 516 -17.03 -9.96 -19.50
CA LEU A 516 -18.24 -9.22 -19.18
C LEU A 516 -19.47 -10.06 -19.53
N ILE A 517 -20.48 -10.02 -18.66
CA ILE A 517 -21.79 -10.59 -18.94
C ILE A 517 -22.65 -9.49 -19.54
N THR A 518 -23.15 -9.68 -20.76
CA THR A 518 -24.13 -8.79 -21.38
C THR A 518 -25.42 -9.52 -21.72
N ASP A 519 -26.55 -8.83 -21.67
CA ASP A 519 -27.91 -9.40 -21.87
C ASP A 519 -28.14 -10.07 -23.24
N HIS A 520 -27.14 -10.07 -24.13
CA HIS A 520 -27.19 -10.59 -25.49
C HIS A 520 -26.04 -11.56 -25.83
N ASP A 521 -25.32 -12.09 -24.85
CA ASP A 521 -24.11 -12.91 -25.09
C ASP A 521 -24.38 -14.21 -25.88
N ALA A 522 -25.59 -14.78 -25.80
CA ALA A 522 -25.93 -16.04 -26.48
C ALA A 522 -25.91 -15.93 -28.03
N ASN A 523 -26.07 -14.72 -28.59
CA ASN A 523 -26.24 -14.49 -30.04
C ASN A 523 -25.15 -13.58 -30.67
N LYS A 524 -24.05 -13.28 -29.96
CA LYS A 524 -22.99 -12.41 -30.48
C LYS A 524 -21.84 -13.19 -31.12
N ASP A 525 -21.31 -12.66 -32.22
CA ASP A 525 -20.03 -13.08 -32.82
C ASP A 525 -18.81 -12.55 -32.06
N GLU A 526 -19.04 -11.67 -31.07
CA GLU A 526 -18.02 -10.99 -30.27
C GLU A 526 -18.29 -11.13 -28.76
N TYR A 527 -17.20 -11.28 -28.01
CA TYR A 527 -17.15 -11.25 -26.55
C TYR A 527 -16.39 -10.01 -26.08
N GLU A 528 -16.79 -9.43 -24.95
CA GLU A 528 -16.09 -8.30 -24.31
C GLU A 528 -15.41 -8.79 -23.03
N PHE A 529 -14.13 -8.52 -22.88
CA PHE A 529 -13.32 -8.95 -21.75
C PHE A 529 -12.73 -7.76 -20.99
N LEU A 530 -12.57 -7.94 -19.68
CA LEU A 530 -11.65 -7.15 -18.88
C LEU A 530 -10.22 -7.60 -19.19
N VAL A 531 -9.37 -6.65 -19.53
CA VAL A 531 -7.97 -6.87 -19.89
C VAL A 531 -7.07 -6.00 -19.05
N ALA A 532 -6.05 -6.59 -18.44
CA ALA A 532 -5.02 -5.90 -17.68
C ALA A 532 -3.77 -5.65 -18.55
N THR A 533 -3.17 -4.48 -18.38
CA THR A 533 -1.87 -4.10 -18.96
C THR A 533 -1.28 -2.89 -18.20
N ASN A 534 -0.11 -2.38 -18.61
CA ASN A 534 0.43 -1.13 -18.09
C ASN A 534 -0.27 0.09 -18.73
N MET A 535 -0.34 1.21 -18.01
CA MET A 535 -0.93 2.44 -18.53
C MET A 535 -0.21 2.93 -19.78
N HIS A 536 1.13 2.87 -19.78
CA HIS A 536 1.91 3.36 -20.93
C HIS A 536 1.72 2.52 -22.20
N VAL A 537 1.37 1.23 -22.08
CA VAL A 537 1.08 0.36 -23.24
C VAL A 537 -0.13 0.87 -24.00
N VAL A 538 -1.14 1.39 -23.30
CA VAL A 538 -2.41 1.90 -23.87
C VAL A 538 -2.50 3.43 -23.82
N SER A 539 -1.38 4.11 -23.61
CA SER A 539 -1.35 5.57 -23.50
C SER A 539 -1.49 6.24 -24.85
N LEU A 540 -2.64 6.87 -25.10
CA LEU A 540 -2.90 7.59 -26.35
C LEU A 540 -2.63 9.10 -26.27
N THR A 541 -2.06 9.57 -25.15
CA THR A 541 -1.74 10.99 -24.94
C THR A 541 -0.73 11.48 -25.97
N HIS A 542 0.28 10.67 -26.30
CA HIS A 542 1.27 11.00 -27.33
C HIS A 542 0.69 11.17 -28.75
N ILE A 543 -0.58 10.76 -28.99
CA ILE A 543 -1.29 10.97 -30.26
C ILE A 543 -2.28 12.13 -30.16
N PHE A 544 -3.04 12.22 -29.07
CA PHE A 544 -4.19 13.12 -28.97
C PHE A 544 -3.98 14.36 -28.09
N ASP A 545 -2.98 14.35 -27.21
CA ASP A 545 -2.73 15.46 -26.30
C ASP A 545 -1.98 16.60 -27.02
N ARG A 546 -2.74 17.59 -27.48
CA ARG A 546 -2.19 18.78 -28.13
C ARG A 546 -1.31 19.60 -27.19
N SER A 547 -1.50 19.53 -25.87
CA SER A 547 -0.73 20.35 -24.91
C SER A 547 0.78 20.07 -24.98
N LEU A 548 1.16 18.88 -25.46
CA LEU A 548 2.54 18.49 -25.74
C LEU A 548 3.18 19.32 -26.87
N VAL A 549 2.37 19.92 -27.74
CA VAL A 549 2.77 20.66 -28.94
C VAL A 549 2.46 22.14 -28.76
N PHE A 550 1.20 22.46 -28.44
CA PHE A 550 0.70 23.82 -28.30
C PHE A 550 0.30 24.10 -26.86
N ASN A 551 1.17 24.79 -26.12
CA ASN A 551 0.90 25.24 -24.77
C ASN A 551 1.20 26.73 -24.62
N GLN A 552 0.86 27.28 -23.46
CA GLN A 552 1.06 28.68 -23.13
C GLN A 552 2.51 29.18 -23.31
N TYR A 553 3.50 28.29 -23.33
CA TYR A 553 4.92 28.61 -23.50
C TYR A 553 5.41 28.55 -24.95
N THR A 554 4.80 27.73 -25.82
CA THR A 554 5.15 27.62 -27.26
C THR A 554 4.35 28.59 -28.14
N GLY A 555 3.25 29.15 -27.60
CA GLY A 555 2.38 30.08 -28.31
C GLY A 555 1.37 29.36 -29.21
N TYR A 556 0.15 29.89 -29.30
CA TYR A 556 -0.99 29.26 -29.99
C TYR A 556 -0.94 29.32 -31.53
N LYS A 557 0.21 29.05 -32.17
CA LYS A 557 0.29 29.11 -33.64
C LYS A 557 -0.22 27.82 -34.28
N ASN A 558 -1.31 27.93 -35.05
CA ASN A 558 -1.89 26.89 -35.93
C ASN A 558 -2.44 25.62 -35.25
N LYS A 559 -3.43 25.78 -34.35
CA LYS A 559 -4.24 24.65 -33.81
C LYS A 559 -4.82 23.74 -34.91
N GLU A 560 -5.13 24.31 -36.08
CA GLU A 560 -5.66 23.58 -37.26
C GLU A 560 -4.67 22.57 -37.86
N ARG A 561 -3.37 22.66 -37.54
CA ARG A 561 -2.34 21.73 -38.05
C ARG A 561 -2.16 20.48 -37.19
N PHE A 562 -2.78 20.44 -36.00
CA PHE A 562 -2.72 19.27 -35.14
C PHE A 562 -3.45 18.09 -35.78
N ILE A 563 -2.75 16.96 -35.91
CA ILE A 563 -3.29 15.70 -36.39
C ILE A 563 -2.96 14.63 -35.36
N GLY A 564 -4.00 14.16 -34.67
CA GLY A 564 -4.01 12.94 -33.87
C GLY A 564 -5.02 11.97 -34.47
N ARG A 565 -4.56 10.86 -35.04
CA ARG A 565 -5.42 9.85 -35.66
C ARG A 565 -4.92 8.45 -35.37
N LEU A 566 -5.82 7.53 -35.06
CA LEU A 566 -5.52 6.11 -34.94
C LEU A 566 -5.76 5.40 -36.27
N ASN A 567 -4.95 4.37 -36.52
CA ASN A 567 -5.29 3.35 -37.52
C ASN A 567 -6.51 2.53 -37.04
N LYS A 568 -7.23 1.92 -37.99
CA LYS A 568 -8.58 1.41 -37.73
C LYS A 568 -8.64 0.35 -36.62
N ASN A 569 -7.74 -0.63 -36.61
CA ASN A 569 -7.86 -1.81 -35.73
C ASN A 569 -6.69 -1.90 -34.74
N PHE A 570 -6.96 -2.48 -33.57
CA PHE A 570 -5.90 -2.98 -32.70
C PHE A 570 -5.11 -4.08 -33.41
N ILE A 571 -3.91 -4.33 -32.91
CA ILE A 571 -3.05 -5.41 -33.33
C ILE A 571 -2.93 -6.36 -32.16
N PHE A 572 -3.37 -7.61 -32.35
CA PHE A 572 -3.16 -8.69 -31.39
C PHE A 572 -2.14 -9.67 -31.93
N GLY A 573 -1.36 -10.30 -31.05
CA GLY A 573 -0.42 -11.34 -31.43
C GLY A 573 -0.02 -12.22 -30.26
N LYS A 574 0.46 -13.42 -30.57
CA LYS A 574 0.92 -14.41 -29.58
C LYS A 574 1.82 -15.41 -30.30
N LYS A 575 3.11 -15.43 -29.95
CA LYS A 575 4.08 -16.35 -30.55
C LYS A 575 4.22 -17.62 -29.71
N SER A 576 4.31 -18.76 -30.40
CA SER A 576 4.47 -20.10 -29.82
C SER A 576 5.81 -20.69 -30.30
N TYR A 577 6.40 -21.63 -29.56
CA TYR A 577 7.53 -22.44 -30.04
C TYR A 577 7.29 -23.93 -29.84
N GLU A 578 8.01 -24.75 -30.60
CA GLU A 578 8.44 -26.11 -30.27
C GLU A 578 9.81 -26.33 -30.92
N PHE A 579 10.70 -27.17 -30.39
CA PHE A 579 11.93 -27.61 -31.06
C PHE A 579 12.16 -29.11 -30.81
N ASP A 580 12.83 -29.78 -31.75
CA ASP A 580 13.11 -31.21 -31.81
C ASP A 580 14.43 -31.54 -31.13
N GLU A 581 14.72 -32.83 -31.10
CA GLU A 581 15.90 -33.40 -30.45
C GLU A 581 17.24 -32.92 -31.06
N ASN A 582 17.21 -32.24 -32.22
CA ASN A 582 18.34 -31.62 -32.91
C ASN A 582 18.26 -30.07 -32.95
N ASN A 583 17.38 -29.44 -32.16
CA ASN A 583 17.09 -27.99 -32.18
C ASN A 583 16.31 -27.47 -33.41
N ASN A 584 15.57 -28.30 -34.16
CA ASN A 584 14.66 -27.85 -35.24
C ASN A 584 13.22 -27.70 -34.75
N LEU A 585 12.45 -26.71 -35.20
CA LEU A 585 11.11 -26.47 -34.66
C LEU A 585 10.12 -27.67 -34.86
N ILE A 586 9.61 -28.37 -33.81
CA ILE A 586 8.56 -29.44 -33.94
C ILE A 586 7.16 -28.80 -33.99
N LEU A 587 6.18 -29.52 -34.55
CA LEU A 587 4.76 -29.19 -34.59
C LEU A 587 3.91 -30.38 -34.09
N ASP A 588 3.90 -30.71 -32.78
CA ASP A 588 2.88 -31.56 -32.15
C ASP A 588 1.87 -30.70 -31.39
N TYR A 589 0.89 -30.23 -32.15
CA TYR A 589 -0.18 -29.34 -31.71
C TYR A 589 -1.21 -29.94 -30.74
N SER A 590 -1.02 -31.17 -30.24
CA SER A 590 -2.03 -31.84 -29.41
C SER A 590 -1.90 -31.58 -27.90
N LYS A 591 -0.76 -31.06 -27.40
CA LYS A 591 -0.49 -30.95 -25.94
C LYS A 591 0.30 -29.71 -25.50
N TYR A 592 -0.13 -28.51 -25.90
CA TYR A 592 0.38 -27.20 -25.41
C TYR A 592 1.69 -26.71 -26.06
N PHE A 593 1.58 -26.21 -27.28
CA PHE A 593 1.78 -24.80 -27.63
C PHE A 593 0.95 -24.58 -28.90
N LEU A 594 -0.15 -23.85 -28.76
CA LEU A 594 -1.13 -23.71 -29.83
C LEU A 594 -0.54 -22.88 -30.98
N LYS A 595 -1.02 -23.13 -32.21
CA LYS A 595 -0.53 -22.53 -33.47
C LYS A 595 -0.10 -21.07 -33.36
N GLU A 596 0.99 -20.73 -34.05
CA GLU A 596 1.52 -19.36 -34.14
C GLU A 596 0.42 -18.37 -34.55
N VAL A 597 0.33 -17.27 -33.80
CA VAL A 597 -0.52 -16.14 -34.12
C VAL A 597 0.36 -14.91 -34.30
N ASP A 598 0.95 -14.79 -35.48
CA ASP A 598 1.88 -13.71 -35.81
C ASP A 598 1.23 -12.33 -35.70
N LYS A 599 0.04 -12.17 -36.28
CA LYS A 599 -0.71 -10.91 -36.20
C LYS A 599 -2.18 -11.14 -36.54
N ILE A 600 -3.07 -10.72 -35.66
CA ILE A 600 -4.50 -10.64 -35.94
C ILE A 600 -4.95 -9.20 -35.80
N GLN A 601 -5.74 -8.73 -36.77
CA GLN A 601 -6.45 -7.46 -36.61
C GLN A 601 -7.51 -7.63 -35.52
N GLY A 602 -7.38 -6.86 -34.46
CA GLY A 602 -8.36 -6.74 -33.39
C GLY A 602 -9.57 -5.92 -33.83
N THR A 603 -10.40 -5.54 -32.86
CA THR A 603 -11.56 -4.68 -33.07
C THR A 603 -11.17 -3.22 -33.34
N LEU A 604 -12.14 -2.41 -33.79
CA LEU A 604 -11.90 -1.02 -34.18
C LEU A 604 -11.50 -0.16 -32.97
N THR A 605 -10.24 0.30 -32.94
CA THR A 605 -9.69 1.13 -31.85
C THR A 605 -10.44 2.45 -31.71
N SER A 606 -10.81 3.07 -32.84
CA SER A 606 -11.46 4.39 -32.88
C SER A 606 -12.79 4.46 -32.14
N ASN A 607 -13.47 3.32 -31.96
CA ASN A 607 -14.81 3.26 -31.39
C ASN A 607 -14.80 2.95 -29.89
N GLN A 608 -13.62 2.65 -29.31
CA GLN A 608 -13.53 2.11 -27.95
C GLN A 608 -12.57 2.90 -27.05
N TYR A 609 -11.57 3.58 -27.62
CA TYR A 609 -10.43 4.12 -26.86
C TYR A 609 -10.75 5.22 -25.82
N LEU A 610 -11.92 5.85 -25.86
CA LEU A 610 -12.30 6.85 -24.85
C LEU A 610 -13.05 6.24 -23.66
N ASP A 611 -13.70 5.08 -23.85
CA ASP A 611 -14.59 4.44 -22.87
C ASP A 611 -14.09 3.07 -22.41
N TRP A 612 -12.92 2.66 -22.89
CA TRP A 612 -12.32 1.39 -22.52
C TRP A 612 -11.85 1.32 -21.06
N LEU A 613 -11.56 2.45 -20.40
CA LEU A 613 -10.98 2.47 -19.06
C LEU A 613 -12.00 2.02 -18.01
N VAL A 614 -11.71 0.89 -17.36
CA VAL A 614 -12.50 0.39 -16.25
C VAL A 614 -11.91 0.86 -14.93
N TYR A 615 -10.62 0.63 -14.73
CA TYR A 615 -9.97 0.83 -13.43
C TYR A 615 -8.47 1.13 -13.58
N THR A 616 -7.98 2.03 -12.73
CA THR A 616 -6.58 2.25 -12.41
C THR A 616 -6.57 2.83 -10.99
N PRO A 617 -5.65 2.41 -10.08
CA PRO A 617 -5.65 2.92 -8.72
C PRO A 617 -5.32 4.41 -8.70
N LYS A 618 -6.04 5.16 -7.85
CA LYS A 618 -5.86 6.61 -7.71
C LYS A 618 -5.88 6.99 -6.24
N PHE A 619 -4.82 7.65 -5.78
CA PHE A 619 -4.68 8.11 -4.40
C PHE A 619 -3.72 9.28 -4.30
N LYS A 620 -3.72 9.98 -3.16
CA LYS A 620 -2.71 10.99 -2.85
C LYS A 620 -1.43 10.36 -2.31
N SER A 621 -0.29 10.92 -2.69
CA SER A 621 1.01 10.54 -2.11
C SER A 621 1.67 11.71 -1.42
N ASN A 622 2.10 11.43 -0.19
CA ASN A 622 2.80 12.40 0.66
C ASN A 622 4.31 12.12 0.73
N ASP A 623 5.06 13.11 1.18
CA ASP A 623 6.49 13.01 1.51
C ASP A 623 7.35 12.53 0.34
N VAL A 624 7.16 13.18 -0.81
CA VAL A 624 7.89 12.89 -2.04
C VAL A 624 8.85 14.04 -2.32
N LYS A 625 10.07 13.73 -2.76
CA LYS A 625 11.07 14.72 -3.17
C LYS A 625 11.10 14.89 -4.69
N ALA A 626 11.09 16.13 -5.17
CA ALA A 626 11.39 16.43 -6.57
C ALA A 626 12.87 16.78 -6.77
N PHE A 627 13.50 16.25 -7.82
CA PHE A 627 14.86 16.66 -8.22
C PHE A 627 14.94 18.05 -8.86
N ARG A 628 13.81 18.61 -9.26
CA ARG A 628 13.70 19.90 -9.97
C ARG A 628 12.70 20.80 -9.25
N SER A 629 12.23 21.85 -9.92
CA SER A 629 11.25 22.79 -9.37
C SER A 629 9.99 22.08 -8.89
N VAL A 630 9.74 22.10 -7.57
CA VAL A 630 8.56 21.50 -6.93
C VAL A 630 7.23 22.05 -7.46
N LYS A 631 7.21 23.33 -7.87
CA LYS A 631 6.01 24.06 -8.31
C LYS A 631 5.38 23.48 -9.59
N ASN A 632 6.13 22.70 -10.36
CA ASN A 632 5.63 22.09 -11.60
C ASN A 632 5.07 20.68 -11.40
N PHE A 633 5.30 20.05 -10.24
CA PHE A 633 5.02 18.63 -10.02
C PHE A 633 4.16 18.35 -8.80
N MET A 634 4.14 19.26 -7.82
CA MET A 634 3.49 19.04 -6.53
C MET A 634 2.24 19.89 -6.38
N ASN A 635 1.18 19.29 -5.84
CA ASN A 635 -0.05 19.99 -5.51
C ASN A 635 0.08 20.80 -4.22
N GLU A 636 0.95 20.36 -3.32
CA GLU A 636 1.25 21.01 -2.05
C GLU A 636 2.75 20.85 -1.77
N ILE A 637 3.40 21.94 -1.35
CA ILE A 637 4.82 21.96 -1.01
C ILE A 637 4.91 22.05 0.50
N THR A 638 5.47 21.03 1.14
CA THR A 638 5.61 20.95 2.61
C THR A 638 6.97 21.45 3.08
N ASP A 639 8.00 21.35 2.23
CA ASP A 639 9.35 21.86 2.48
C ASP A 639 9.97 22.33 1.15
N GLU A 640 10.05 23.65 0.96
CA GLU A 640 10.60 24.22 -0.28
C GLU A 640 12.13 24.07 -0.36
N GLU A 641 12.84 24.10 0.77
CA GLU A 641 14.30 23.97 0.84
C GLU A 641 14.75 22.57 0.39
N ASN A 642 14.12 21.54 0.93
CA ASN A 642 14.44 20.15 0.62
C ASN A 642 13.67 19.61 -0.59
N ARG A 643 12.79 20.43 -1.18
CA ARG A 643 11.94 20.12 -2.34
C ARG A 643 10.99 18.94 -2.08
N ILE A 644 10.34 18.95 -0.92
CA ILE A 644 9.43 17.91 -0.47
C ILE A 644 7.99 18.42 -0.57
N GLY A 645 7.08 17.55 -0.98
CA GLY A 645 5.67 17.86 -1.03
C GLY A 645 4.80 16.66 -1.37
N ASN A 646 3.54 16.96 -1.69
CA ASN A 646 2.48 15.99 -1.89
C ASN A 646 1.91 16.07 -3.32
N VAL A 647 1.48 14.93 -3.85
CA VAL A 647 0.91 14.79 -5.18
C VAL A 647 -0.48 14.15 -5.07
N ASN A 648 -1.50 14.87 -5.54
CA ASN A 648 -2.90 14.43 -5.42
C ASN A 648 -3.26 13.29 -6.39
N ASN A 649 -2.55 13.20 -7.52
CA ASN A 649 -2.81 12.23 -8.57
C ASN A 649 -1.66 11.22 -8.62
N SER A 650 -1.64 10.32 -7.65
CA SER A 650 -0.76 9.16 -7.66
C SER A 650 -1.56 7.90 -8.00
N GLY A 651 -0.84 6.86 -8.36
CA GLY A 651 -1.39 5.57 -8.74
C GLY A 651 -0.23 4.64 -9.07
N THR A 652 -0.38 3.92 -10.18
CA THR A 652 0.68 3.07 -10.67
C THR A 652 0.55 2.81 -12.16
N ASP A 653 1.58 2.26 -12.77
CA ASP A 653 1.57 1.86 -14.16
C ASP A 653 0.74 0.59 -14.41
N PHE A 654 -0.55 0.65 -14.10
CA PHE A 654 -1.49 -0.46 -14.24
C PHE A 654 -2.84 0.07 -14.66
N VAL A 655 -3.48 -0.65 -15.58
CA VAL A 655 -4.82 -0.32 -16.04
C VAL A 655 -5.60 -1.57 -16.41
N VAL A 656 -6.89 -1.54 -16.11
CA VAL A 656 -7.88 -2.48 -16.60
C VAL A 656 -8.73 -1.79 -17.65
N ILE A 657 -8.76 -2.35 -18.85
CA ILE A 657 -9.56 -1.88 -19.97
C ILE A 657 -10.57 -2.93 -20.43
N LYS A 658 -11.58 -2.52 -21.18
CA LYS A 658 -12.46 -3.43 -21.92
C LYS A 658 -11.98 -3.57 -23.36
N LEU A 659 -11.87 -4.81 -23.82
CA LEU A 659 -11.56 -5.12 -25.21
C LEU A 659 -12.55 -6.16 -25.76
N LYS A 660 -12.93 -5.96 -27.02
CA LYS A 660 -13.79 -6.91 -27.74
C LYS A 660 -12.97 -7.84 -28.61
N PHE A 661 -13.36 -9.12 -28.61
CA PHE A 661 -12.77 -10.19 -29.41
C PHE A 661 -13.86 -10.97 -30.12
N THR A 662 -13.68 -11.26 -31.41
CA THR A 662 -14.55 -12.19 -32.13
C THR A 662 -14.35 -13.62 -31.62
N LYS A 663 -15.33 -14.51 -31.82
CA LYS A 663 -15.19 -15.94 -31.52
C LYS A 663 -13.92 -16.55 -32.13
N SER A 664 -13.61 -16.20 -33.38
CA SER A 664 -12.39 -16.66 -34.07
C SER A 664 -11.11 -16.11 -33.44
N GLN A 665 -11.12 -14.86 -32.95
CA GLN A 665 -9.98 -14.30 -32.23
C GLN A 665 -9.76 -15.02 -30.89
N VAL A 666 -10.83 -15.31 -30.14
CA VAL A 666 -10.72 -16.08 -28.88
C VAL A 666 -10.19 -17.48 -29.15
N GLN A 667 -10.73 -18.18 -30.15
CA GLN A 667 -10.26 -19.51 -30.53
C GLN A 667 -8.77 -19.53 -30.92
N LYS A 668 -8.25 -18.46 -31.53
CA LYS A 668 -6.84 -18.36 -31.95
C LYS A 668 -5.91 -17.96 -30.80
N LEU A 669 -6.29 -16.95 -30.01
CA LEU A 669 -5.43 -16.39 -28.96
C LEU A 669 -5.52 -17.16 -27.64
N PHE A 670 -6.71 -17.70 -27.32
CA PHE A 670 -7.03 -18.34 -26.03
C PHE A 670 -7.81 -19.64 -26.26
N PRO A 671 -7.22 -20.67 -26.88
CA PRO A 671 -7.97 -21.86 -27.26
C PRO A 671 -8.46 -22.63 -26.02
N THR A 672 -7.68 -22.65 -24.94
CA THR A 672 -8.09 -23.25 -23.66
C THR A 672 -9.24 -22.52 -22.98
N LEU A 673 -9.41 -21.21 -23.25
CA LEU A 673 -10.62 -20.48 -22.84
C LEU A 673 -11.79 -20.85 -23.75
N TYR A 674 -11.56 -20.87 -25.06
CA TYR A 674 -12.59 -21.16 -26.06
C TYR A 674 -13.31 -22.48 -25.77
N ASP A 675 -12.57 -23.52 -25.37
CA ASP A 675 -13.10 -24.85 -25.04
C ASP A 675 -14.03 -24.85 -23.81
N VAL A 676 -13.92 -23.87 -22.92
CA VAL A 676 -14.71 -23.78 -21.67
C VAL A 676 -15.67 -22.60 -21.63
N LEU A 677 -15.72 -21.76 -22.68
CA LEU A 677 -16.61 -20.59 -22.76
C LEU A 677 -18.08 -20.96 -22.52
N GLY A 678 -18.77 -20.19 -21.68
CA GLY A 678 -20.18 -20.39 -21.37
C GLY A 678 -20.47 -21.60 -20.48
N THR A 679 -19.45 -22.34 -20.06
CA THR A 679 -19.58 -23.47 -19.13
C THR A 679 -19.26 -23.03 -17.69
N PRO A 680 -19.66 -23.80 -16.67
CA PRO A 680 -19.25 -23.52 -15.29
C PRO A 680 -17.73 -23.47 -15.08
N MET A 681 -16.94 -24.14 -15.94
CA MET A 681 -15.47 -24.17 -15.87
C MET A 681 -14.81 -22.90 -16.37
N GLU A 682 -15.55 -22.04 -17.09
CA GLU A 682 -15.04 -20.74 -17.56
C GLU A 682 -14.52 -19.88 -16.41
N LYS A 683 -15.21 -19.89 -15.27
CA LYS A 683 -14.84 -19.13 -14.07
C LYS A 683 -13.46 -19.53 -13.53
N GLU A 684 -13.09 -20.79 -13.63
CA GLU A 684 -11.80 -21.30 -13.15
C GLU A 684 -10.65 -20.95 -14.10
N TRP A 685 -10.95 -20.68 -15.38
CA TRP A 685 -9.95 -20.24 -16.33
C TRP A 685 -9.45 -18.82 -16.02
N TYR A 686 -10.36 -17.93 -15.60
CA TYR A 686 -10.04 -16.53 -15.30
C TYR A 686 -9.12 -16.38 -14.09
N VAL A 687 -8.07 -15.56 -14.25
CA VAL A 687 -7.10 -15.26 -13.19
C VAL A 687 -7.61 -14.30 -12.13
N GLY A 688 -8.53 -13.39 -12.48
CA GLY A 688 -8.87 -12.28 -11.60
C GLY A 688 -7.66 -11.37 -11.32
N LEU A 689 -7.60 -10.78 -10.12
CA LEU A 689 -6.44 -10.03 -9.61
C LEU A 689 -6.11 -10.54 -8.20
N GLY A 690 -4.95 -11.14 -7.96
CA GLY A 690 -4.55 -11.58 -6.62
C GLY A 690 -5.02 -12.98 -6.22
N ASN A 691 -4.72 -13.36 -4.97
CA ASN A 691 -5.18 -14.61 -4.38
C ASN A 691 -6.69 -14.54 -4.11
N GLU A 692 -7.44 -15.43 -4.75
CA GLU A 692 -8.91 -15.46 -4.68
C GLU A 692 -9.46 -15.99 -3.35
N LYS A 693 -8.62 -16.60 -2.50
CA LYS A 693 -9.06 -17.34 -1.31
C LYS A 693 -8.97 -16.56 0.01
N SER A 694 -8.41 -15.36 0.02
CA SER A 694 -8.25 -14.56 1.23
C SER A 694 -8.90 -13.20 1.08
N ASP A 695 -9.81 -12.87 2.01
CA ASP A 695 -10.38 -11.53 2.18
C ASP A 695 -9.35 -10.55 2.78
N ASN A 696 -8.22 -11.06 3.27
CA ASN A 696 -7.19 -10.26 3.90
C ASN A 696 -6.06 -9.88 2.94
N LYS A 697 -5.50 -8.69 3.16
CA LYS A 697 -4.29 -8.20 2.49
C LYS A 697 -3.09 -9.05 2.92
N VAL A 698 -2.60 -9.88 2.01
CA VAL A 698 -1.41 -10.72 2.18
C VAL A 698 -0.25 -10.07 1.45
N TYR A 699 0.83 -9.78 2.15
CA TYR A 699 2.00 -9.12 1.59
C TYR A 699 2.90 -10.10 0.83
N GLU A 700 3.45 -9.68 -0.31
CA GLU A 700 4.30 -10.54 -1.16
C GLU A 700 5.73 -10.66 -0.62
N SER A 701 6.32 -11.84 -0.56
CA SER A 701 7.68 -11.97 -0.02
C SER A 701 8.75 -11.73 -1.11
N PRO A 702 9.83 -10.97 -0.83
CA PRO A 702 10.96 -10.85 -1.76
C PRO A 702 11.63 -12.18 -2.12
N ILE A 703 11.49 -13.19 -1.27
CA ILE A 703 12.07 -14.53 -1.46
C ILE A 703 11.07 -15.56 -2.00
N SER A 704 9.85 -15.15 -2.34
CA SER A 704 8.95 -15.97 -3.15
C SER A 704 9.53 -16.14 -4.55
N THR A 705 9.27 -17.29 -5.17
CA THR A 705 9.59 -17.50 -6.57
C THR A 705 8.52 -16.86 -7.45
N HIS A 706 8.94 -15.95 -8.32
CA HIS A 706 8.05 -15.27 -9.25
C HIS A 706 8.32 -15.71 -10.68
N PHE A 707 7.26 -15.83 -11.47
CA PHE A 707 7.34 -16.11 -12.90
C PHE A 707 6.73 -14.95 -13.67
N VAL A 708 7.44 -14.48 -14.69
CA VAL A 708 7.00 -13.40 -15.57
C VAL A 708 7.19 -13.82 -17.02
N LEU A 709 6.18 -13.57 -17.87
CA LEU A 709 6.22 -13.88 -19.29
C LEU A 709 5.50 -12.80 -20.10
N GLY A 710 6.10 -12.41 -21.22
CA GLY A 710 5.58 -11.38 -22.11
C GLY A 710 5.86 -11.60 -23.59
N PHE A 711 5.30 -10.71 -24.40
CA PHE A 711 5.37 -10.73 -25.87
C PHE A 711 5.93 -9.43 -26.46
N PRO A 712 7.23 -9.14 -26.26
CA PRO A 712 7.89 -8.03 -26.95
C PRO A 712 7.79 -8.12 -28.48
N TYR A 713 7.82 -6.98 -29.16
CA TYR A 713 7.82 -6.88 -30.61
C TYR A 713 9.22 -6.56 -31.11
N GLU A 714 9.89 -7.55 -31.69
CA GLU A 714 11.29 -7.48 -32.11
C GLU A 714 11.39 -7.81 -33.60
N ASN A 715 12.13 -6.99 -34.36
CA ASN A 715 12.39 -7.21 -35.79
C ASN A 715 11.12 -7.48 -36.63
N GLY A 716 10.02 -6.82 -36.31
CA GLY A 716 8.76 -6.95 -37.04
C GLY A 716 7.89 -8.16 -36.64
N ARG A 717 8.24 -8.88 -35.57
CA ARG A 717 7.50 -10.05 -35.08
C ARG A 717 7.34 -9.99 -33.57
N PHE A 718 6.25 -10.55 -33.05
CA PHE A 718 6.17 -10.77 -31.60
C PHE A 718 7.10 -11.92 -31.22
N VAL A 719 7.87 -11.77 -30.15
CA VAL A 719 8.67 -12.85 -29.57
C VAL A 719 8.26 -13.07 -28.13
N MET A 720 8.34 -14.31 -27.66
CA MET A 720 8.03 -14.63 -26.28
C MET A 720 9.30 -14.52 -25.44
N ASN A 721 9.23 -13.77 -24.35
CA ASN A 721 10.32 -13.66 -23.37
C ASN A 721 9.77 -14.01 -21.98
N LYS A 722 10.56 -14.73 -21.19
CA LYS A 722 10.17 -15.26 -19.89
C LYS A 722 11.32 -15.20 -18.90
N THR A 723 11.00 -14.97 -17.62
CA THR A 723 11.98 -14.98 -16.54
C THR A 723 11.40 -15.57 -15.27
N LYS A 724 12.30 -16.11 -14.44
CA LYS A 724 12.03 -16.65 -13.11
C LYS A 724 12.89 -15.90 -12.10
N SER A 725 12.29 -15.50 -10.99
CA SER A 725 13.04 -14.88 -9.90
C SER A 725 13.65 -15.90 -8.95
N GLN A 726 14.79 -15.54 -8.37
CA GLN A 726 15.53 -16.25 -7.33
C GLN A 726 15.77 -15.32 -6.12
N GLY A 727 14.83 -14.40 -5.87
CA GLY A 727 14.91 -13.39 -4.83
C GLY A 727 14.57 -11.98 -5.34
N GLY A 728 14.89 -10.98 -4.53
CA GLY A 728 14.64 -9.58 -4.86
C GLY A 728 14.66 -8.67 -3.63
N TYR A 729 14.15 -7.47 -3.83
CA TYR A 729 13.74 -6.59 -2.73
C TYR A 729 12.49 -5.79 -3.14
N ILE A 730 11.75 -5.33 -2.15
CA ILE A 730 10.53 -4.54 -2.33
C ILE A 730 10.78 -3.11 -1.88
N GLU A 731 10.57 -2.20 -2.81
CA GLU A 731 10.41 -0.79 -2.56
C GLU A 731 8.94 -0.54 -2.23
N THR A 732 8.66 -0.18 -0.99
CA THR A 732 7.29 0.07 -0.50
C THR A 732 6.65 1.27 -1.18
N LYS A 733 7.42 2.34 -1.38
CA LYS A 733 7.02 3.56 -2.08
C LYS A 733 8.23 4.34 -2.57
N ASN A 734 8.16 4.86 -3.79
CA ASN A 734 9.20 5.71 -4.33
C ASN A 734 9.17 7.10 -3.67
N ARG A 735 10.26 7.49 -2.98
CA ARG A 735 10.40 8.80 -2.34
C ARG A 735 10.97 9.89 -3.22
N ILE A 736 11.55 9.51 -4.35
CA ILE A 736 12.31 10.42 -5.18
C ILE A 736 11.74 10.40 -6.60
N VAL A 737 11.18 11.53 -7.00
CA VAL A 737 10.57 11.72 -8.31
C VAL A 737 11.52 12.50 -9.21
N ASP A 738 11.84 11.88 -10.33
CA ASP A 738 12.56 12.52 -11.42
C ASP A 738 11.68 12.55 -12.68
N ASN A 739 11.70 13.69 -13.36
CA ASN A 739 11.12 13.83 -14.68
C ASN A 739 12.16 14.52 -15.55
N ASP A 740 13.08 13.73 -16.09
CA ASP A 740 14.24 14.22 -16.82
C ASP A 740 14.20 13.90 -18.32
N LYS A 741 15.00 14.66 -19.07
CA LYS A 741 15.11 14.52 -20.54
C LYS A 741 15.84 13.23 -20.96
N ASN A 742 16.37 12.46 -20.01
CA ASN A 742 17.11 11.22 -20.24
C ASN A 742 16.23 9.97 -20.01
N GLY A 743 14.90 10.15 -19.86
CA GLY A 743 13.94 9.05 -19.86
C GLY A 743 13.54 8.52 -18.49
N ARG A 744 13.92 9.19 -17.38
CA ARG A 744 13.25 8.92 -16.09
C ARG A 744 11.95 9.70 -16.06
N ASN A 745 10.84 9.03 -16.38
CA ASN A 745 9.50 9.56 -16.19
C ASN A 745 8.77 8.67 -15.18
N ASN A 746 8.58 9.18 -13.96
CA ASN A 746 7.79 8.49 -12.93
C ASN A 746 6.28 8.68 -13.09
N PHE A 747 5.84 9.52 -14.03
CA PHE A 747 4.42 9.76 -14.33
C PHE A 747 3.98 8.97 -15.56
N ASN A 748 2.86 8.27 -15.42
CA ASN A 748 2.20 7.59 -16.53
C ASN A 748 0.91 8.31 -16.88
N SER A 749 0.56 8.32 -18.17
CA SER A 749 -0.60 9.07 -18.63
C SER A 749 -1.55 8.22 -19.47
N LEU A 750 -2.84 8.48 -19.34
CA LEU A 750 -3.91 7.92 -20.16
C LEU A 750 -4.66 9.05 -20.86
N TRP A 751 -5.21 8.75 -22.02
CA TRP A 751 -6.18 9.61 -22.68
C TRP A 751 -7.57 9.03 -22.45
N ILE A 752 -8.44 9.78 -21.78
CA ILE A 752 -9.75 9.33 -21.34
C ILE A 752 -10.83 10.28 -21.82
N ARG A 753 -12.10 9.84 -21.85
CA ARG A 753 -13.24 10.72 -22.14
C ARG A 753 -13.23 11.93 -21.19
N TYR A 754 -13.50 13.11 -21.75
CA TYR A 754 -13.59 14.33 -20.96
C TYR A 754 -14.72 14.25 -19.93
N ASN A 755 -14.41 14.70 -18.71
CA ASN A 755 -15.37 14.92 -17.63
C ASN A 755 -14.94 16.17 -16.86
N ASP A 756 -15.80 17.19 -16.77
CA ASP A 756 -15.46 18.49 -16.19
C ASP A 756 -14.92 18.38 -14.74
N LYS A 757 -15.59 17.58 -13.90
CA LYS A 757 -15.20 17.41 -12.49
C LYS A 757 -13.85 16.72 -12.37
N GLU A 758 -13.65 15.63 -13.12
CA GLU A 758 -12.38 14.92 -13.13
C GLU A 758 -11.26 15.75 -13.75
N ASN A 759 -11.53 16.54 -14.78
CA ASN A 759 -10.55 17.42 -15.40
C ASN A 759 -10.03 18.47 -14.40
N LYS A 760 -10.94 19.19 -13.74
CA LYS A 760 -10.59 20.20 -12.72
C LYS A 760 -9.84 19.59 -11.54
N LYS A 761 -10.14 18.34 -11.17
CA LYS A 761 -9.43 17.60 -10.12
C LYS A 761 -8.03 17.14 -10.57
N ASN A 762 -7.95 16.50 -11.73
CA ASN A 762 -6.75 15.78 -12.16
C ASN A 762 -5.73 16.71 -12.84
N ASN A 763 -6.17 17.77 -13.49
CA ASN A 763 -5.33 18.70 -14.26
C ASN A 763 -5.23 20.09 -13.62
N ILE A 764 -5.34 20.16 -12.28
CA ILE A 764 -5.33 21.43 -11.52
C ILE A 764 -3.98 22.16 -11.57
N LEU A 765 -2.88 21.40 -11.62
CA LEU A 765 -1.52 21.95 -11.65
C LEU A 765 -1.36 22.86 -12.88
N ASN A 766 -0.82 24.06 -12.68
CA ASN A 766 -0.60 25.05 -13.73
C ASN A 766 -1.85 25.39 -14.58
N ASN A 767 -3.06 25.19 -14.05
CA ASN A 767 -4.33 25.38 -14.75
C ASN A 767 -4.46 24.57 -16.07
N TRP A 768 -3.76 23.43 -16.17
CA TRP A 768 -3.80 22.57 -17.36
C TRP A 768 -5.21 22.10 -17.74
N TRP A 769 -6.13 22.04 -16.79
CA TRP A 769 -7.53 21.71 -17.02
C TRP A 769 -8.19 22.61 -18.09
N THR A 770 -7.78 23.88 -18.21
CA THR A 770 -8.32 24.82 -19.20
C THR A 770 -8.05 24.40 -20.65
N GLU A 771 -6.96 23.66 -20.90
CA GLU A 771 -6.62 23.18 -22.25
C GLU A 771 -7.58 22.10 -22.76
N TYR A 772 -8.30 21.42 -21.85
CA TYR A 772 -9.19 20.31 -22.18
C TYR A 772 -10.68 20.68 -22.13
N GLU A 773 -11.07 21.92 -21.81
CA GLU A 773 -12.48 22.29 -21.66
C GLU A 773 -13.30 22.16 -22.93
N ASN A 774 -12.67 22.36 -24.09
CA ASN A 774 -13.33 22.28 -25.39
C ASN A 774 -12.79 21.08 -26.20
N PRO A 775 -13.66 20.37 -26.95
CA PRO A 775 -13.22 19.29 -27.81
C PRO A 775 -12.25 19.81 -28.88
N PHE A 776 -11.22 19.00 -29.18
CA PHE A 776 -10.19 19.35 -30.16
C PHE A 776 -10.63 19.22 -31.62
N GLY A 777 -11.78 18.58 -31.87
CA GLY A 777 -12.31 18.28 -33.19
C GLY A 777 -13.75 17.84 -33.06
N ASN A 778 -14.08 16.62 -33.51
CA ASN A 778 -15.42 16.07 -33.29
C ASN A 778 -15.72 16.03 -31.76
N PRO A 779 -16.83 16.65 -31.28
CA PRO A 779 -17.29 16.55 -29.90
C PRO A 779 -17.39 15.12 -29.35
N ASP A 780 -17.72 14.14 -30.19
CA ASP A 780 -17.80 12.72 -29.78
C ASP A 780 -16.44 12.15 -29.34
N LYS A 781 -15.35 12.81 -29.75
CA LYS A 781 -13.96 12.45 -29.45
C LYS A 781 -13.33 13.34 -28.37
N HIS A 782 -14.14 14.05 -27.59
CA HIS A 782 -13.66 14.91 -26.51
C HIS A 782 -12.98 14.08 -25.42
N GLY A 783 -11.67 14.26 -25.29
CA GLY A 783 -10.86 13.59 -24.28
C GLY A 783 -10.01 14.56 -23.47
N MET A 784 -9.45 14.04 -22.39
CA MET A 784 -8.53 14.74 -21.49
C MET A 784 -7.41 13.80 -21.04
N LYS A 785 -6.30 14.39 -20.62
CA LYS A 785 -5.20 13.66 -20.00
C LYS A 785 -5.57 13.27 -18.56
N LEU A 786 -5.26 12.04 -18.19
CA LEU A 786 -5.14 11.59 -16.80
C LEU A 786 -3.67 11.21 -16.57
N GLU A 787 -2.97 11.97 -15.72
CA GLU A 787 -1.57 11.71 -15.37
C GLU A 787 -1.47 11.25 -13.92
N LEU A 788 -0.78 10.13 -13.69
CA LEU A 788 -0.62 9.51 -12.38
C LEU A 788 0.86 9.29 -12.08
N LEU A 789 1.29 9.71 -10.89
CA LEU A 789 2.62 9.38 -10.37
C LEU A 789 2.65 7.92 -9.90
N ASN A 790 3.63 7.14 -10.34
CA ASN A 790 3.80 5.76 -9.86
C ASN A 790 4.30 5.74 -8.41
N GLN A 791 3.45 5.28 -7.49
CA GLN A 791 3.68 5.29 -6.04
C GLN A 791 3.22 3.99 -5.35
N MET A 792 2.85 2.97 -6.11
CA MET A 792 2.60 1.64 -5.56
C MET A 792 3.91 0.92 -5.25
N SER A 793 3.83 -0.06 -4.35
CA SER A 793 4.98 -0.90 -4.03
C SER A 793 5.48 -1.65 -5.25
N THR A 794 6.80 -1.68 -5.40
CA THR A 794 7.50 -2.24 -6.54
C THR A 794 8.49 -3.29 -6.06
N ILE A 795 8.45 -4.47 -6.65
CA ILE A 795 9.48 -5.49 -6.46
C ILE A 795 10.52 -5.38 -7.57
N TYR A 796 11.78 -5.46 -7.18
CA TYR A 796 12.92 -5.59 -8.08
C TYR A 796 13.37 -7.04 -8.04
N LEU A 797 13.33 -7.71 -9.20
CA LEU A 797 13.51 -9.15 -9.29
C LEU A 797 14.99 -9.54 -9.48
N ASP A 798 15.40 -10.43 -8.58
CA ASP A 798 16.40 -11.46 -8.72
C ASP A 798 16.30 -12.35 -9.96
N ASN A 799 16.49 -11.87 -11.19
CA ASN A 799 16.31 -12.76 -12.34
C ASN A 799 17.39 -13.83 -12.44
N GLN A 800 16.95 -15.09 -12.57
CA GLN A 800 17.83 -16.23 -12.84
C GLN A 800 18.59 -16.00 -14.15
N ASP A 801 19.87 -16.36 -14.17
CA ASP A 801 20.77 -16.26 -15.34
C ASP A 801 20.89 -14.85 -15.94
N ASN A 802 20.55 -13.79 -15.19
CA ASN A 802 20.44 -12.41 -15.69
C ASN A 802 19.46 -12.24 -16.86
N ASN A 803 18.55 -13.20 -17.07
CA ASN A 803 17.57 -13.13 -18.14
C ASN A 803 16.44 -12.18 -17.74
N ALA A 804 16.44 -10.98 -18.33
CA ALA A 804 15.45 -9.94 -18.06
C ALA A 804 14.58 -9.68 -19.29
N LEU A 805 13.31 -9.38 -19.02
CA LEU A 805 12.38 -9.00 -20.06
C LEU A 805 12.72 -7.61 -20.60
N GLY A 806 13.05 -7.53 -21.89
CA GLY A 806 13.46 -6.31 -22.59
C GLY A 806 12.30 -5.46 -23.12
N SER A 807 12.60 -4.58 -24.08
CA SER A 807 11.64 -3.63 -24.67
C SER A 807 10.41 -4.33 -25.25
N GLY A 808 9.21 -3.82 -24.97
CA GLY A 808 7.93 -4.39 -25.43
C GLY A 808 7.34 -5.48 -24.53
N SER A 809 8.04 -5.90 -23.48
CA SER A 809 7.51 -6.83 -22.47
C SER A 809 6.67 -6.17 -21.38
N SER A 810 6.53 -4.85 -21.41
CA SER A 810 5.66 -4.11 -20.50
C SER A 810 4.24 -4.66 -20.52
N GLY A 811 3.67 -4.86 -19.34
CA GLY A 811 2.32 -5.37 -19.14
C GLY A 811 2.28 -6.88 -18.92
N SER A 812 3.46 -7.51 -18.83
CA SER A 812 3.59 -8.93 -18.52
C SER A 812 3.04 -9.24 -17.14
N MET A 813 2.20 -10.28 -17.08
CA MET A 813 1.68 -10.84 -15.83
C MET A 813 2.83 -11.41 -15.00
N MET A 814 2.83 -11.12 -13.71
CA MET A 814 3.71 -11.76 -12.73
C MET A 814 2.88 -12.61 -11.78
N ILE A 815 3.24 -13.90 -11.68
CA ILE A 815 2.62 -14.83 -10.73
C ILE A 815 3.63 -15.35 -9.72
N ASP A 816 3.15 -15.74 -8.55
CA ASP A 816 3.93 -16.55 -7.60
C ASP A 816 3.90 -18.04 -8.01
N SER A 817 4.71 -18.85 -7.32
CA SER A 817 4.75 -20.32 -7.48
C SER A 817 3.53 -21.05 -6.88
N LYS A 818 2.46 -20.32 -6.54
CA LYS A 818 1.12 -20.83 -6.19
C LYS A 818 0.06 -20.46 -7.24
N PHE A 819 0.47 -19.90 -8.39
CA PHE A 819 -0.39 -19.41 -9.47
C PHE A 819 -1.23 -18.17 -9.12
N ASN A 820 -0.92 -17.45 -8.04
CA ASN A 820 -1.56 -16.18 -7.74
C ASN A 820 -0.97 -15.08 -8.63
N VAL A 821 -1.79 -14.21 -9.19
CA VAL A 821 -1.29 -13.01 -9.85
C VAL A 821 -0.93 -11.96 -8.81
N VAL A 822 0.36 -11.66 -8.67
CA VAL A 822 0.87 -10.83 -7.58
C VAL A 822 1.33 -9.45 -8.06
N GLY A 823 1.51 -9.28 -9.38
CA GLY A 823 1.87 -7.99 -9.94
C GLY A 823 1.97 -7.96 -11.46
N ILE A 824 2.54 -6.85 -11.95
CA ILE A 824 2.72 -6.58 -13.38
C ILE A 824 4.10 -6.00 -13.64
N ASN A 825 4.86 -6.62 -14.54
CA ASN A 825 6.16 -6.08 -14.97
C ASN A 825 5.95 -4.85 -15.84
N PHE A 826 6.66 -3.76 -15.51
CA PHE A 826 6.55 -2.50 -16.23
C PHE A 826 7.89 -1.96 -16.73
N LYS A 827 9.03 -2.47 -16.22
CA LYS A 827 10.33 -1.92 -16.56
C LYS A 827 11.46 -2.95 -16.48
N HIS A 828 12.35 -2.87 -17.47
CA HIS A 828 13.68 -3.46 -17.46
C HIS A 828 14.65 -2.59 -16.65
N VAL A 829 15.49 -3.21 -15.82
CA VAL A 829 16.49 -2.50 -15.01
C VAL A 829 17.88 -3.09 -15.18
N GLU A 830 18.87 -2.20 -15.10
CA GLU A 830 20.28 -2.54 -15.22
C GLU A 830 21.05 -1.87 -14.09
N GLN A 831 22.05 -2.57 -13.56
CA GLN A 831 22.91 -2.04 -12.52
C GLN A 831 24.10 -1.33 -13.17
N ASN A 832 24.28 -0.06 -12.82
CA ASN A 832 25.34 0.80 -13.37
C ASN A 832 26.72 0.13 -13.28
N GLY A 833 27.45 0.09 -14.39
CA GLY A 833 28.81 -0.46 -14.43
C GLY A 833 28.89 -1.98 -14.33
N SER A 834 27.79 -2.70 -14.58
CA SER A 834 27.75 -4.17 -14.59
C SER A 834 26.81 -4.71 -15.67
N ASP A 835 26.93 -6.00 -16.00
CA ASP A 835 25.99 -6.70 -16.88
C ASP A 835 24.75 -7.23 -16.14
N ASN A 836 24.58 -6.86 -14.86
CA ASN A 836 23.44 -7.32 -14.06
C ASN A 836 22.16 -6.63 -14.54
N LYS A 837 21.22 -7.47 -14.97
CA LYS A 837 19.92 -7.07 -15.48
C LYS A 837 18.81 -7.68 -14.62
N GLY A 838 17.66 -7.04 -14.60
CA GLY A 838 16.50 -7.50 -13.87
C GLY A 838 15.22 -6.86 -14.37
N ASN A 839 14.14 -7.16 -13.67
CA ASN A 839 12.83 -6.60 -13.94
C ASN A 839 12.27 -5.91 -12.70
N GLN A 840 11.49 -4.85 -12.93
CA GLN A 840 10.66 -4.20 -11.93
C GLN A 840 9.20 -4.51 -12.20
N ALA A 841 8.50 -4.94 -11.16
CA ALA A 841 7.07 -5.19 -11.21
C ALA A 841 6.34 -4.43 -10.11
N VAL A 842 5.19 -3.87 -10.46
CA VAL A 842 4.26 -3.28 -9.49
C VAL A 842 3.52 -4.41 -8.80
N LEU A 843 3.46 -4.38 -7.47
CA LEU A 843 2.68 -5.33 -6.67
C LEU A 843 1.22 -4.88 -6.58
N PHE A 844 0.29 -5.84 -6.66
CA PHE A 844 -1.15 -5.55 -6.56
C PHE A 844 -1.63 -5.30 -5.12
N LYS A 845 -0.79 -5.65 -4.13
CA LYS A 845 -0.98 -5.33 -2.72
C LYS A 845 0.15 -4.41 -2.28
N GLY A 846 -0.19 -3.18 -1.90
CA GLY A 846 0.78 -2.14 -1.54
C GLY A 846 1.22 -2.24 -0.08
N TYR A 847 2.50 -2.06 0.21
CA TYR A 847 3.09 -2.09 1.55
C TYR A 847 2.94 -0.79 2.34
N SER A 848 2.70 0.33 1.68
CA SER A 848 2.56 1.63 2.35
C SER A 848 1.20 1.82 2.99
N GLU A 849 1.09 2.87 3.81
CA GLU A 849 -0.17 3.39 4.30
C GLU A 849 -0.86 4.19 3.19
N TYR A 850 -2.12 3.85 2.92
CA TYR A 850 -2.97 4.53 1.94
C TYR A 850 -4.22 5.07 2.65
N ASN A 851 -4.77 6.17 2.14
CA ASN A 851 -6.09 6.60 2.56
C ASN A 851 -7.13 5.60 2.04
N SER A 852 -7.76 4.83 2.94
CA SER A 852 -8.72 3.78 2.62
C SER A 852 -9.98 4.27 1.91
N GLU A 853 -10.30 5.57 1.98
CA GLU A 853 -11.39 6.18 1.21
C GLU A 853 -11.03 6.33 -0.28
N GLU A 854 -9.73 6.45 -0.60
CA GLU A 854 -9.21 6.64 -1.96
C GLU A 854 -8.72 5.32 -2.58
N PHE A 855 -7.98 4.52 -1.80
CA PHE A 855 -7.38 3.26 -2.22
C PHE A 855 -7.16 2.36 -1.00
N SER A 856 -7.63 1.11 -1.03
CA SER A 856 -7.55 0.21 0.14
C SER A 856 -6.15 -0.34 0.40
N GLY A 857 -5.24 -0.20 -0.57
CA GLY A 857 -3.97 -0.93 -0.60
C GLY A 857 -4.07 -2.28 -1.30
N ASP A 858 -5.25 -2.69 -1.76
CA ASP A 858 -5.50 -3.92 -2.51
C ASP A 858 -6.26 -3.63 -3.83
N MET A 859 -5.57 -3.74 -4.96
CA MET A 859 -6.17 -3.45 -6.26
C MET A 859 -7.35 -4.35 -6.62
N LYS A 860 -7.42 -5.57 -6.07
CA LYS A 860 -8.53 -6.50 -6.33
C LYS A 860 -9.81 -5.95 -5.71
N GLU A 861 -9.75 -5.58 -4.44
CA GLU A 861 -10.89 -5.05 -3.69
C GLU A 861 -11.45 -3.81 -4.38
N ASP A 862 -10.56 -2.89 -4.77
CA ASP A 862 -10.93 -1.65 -5.44
C ASP A 862 -11.45 -1.88 -6.88
N LEU A 863 -10.93 -2.88 -7.60
CA LEU A 863 -11.51 -3.29 -8.89
C LEU A 863 -12.93 -3.82 -8.69
N ILE A 864 -13.16 -4.75 -7.75
CA ILE A 864 -14.49 -5.31 -7.48
C ILE A 864 -15.48 -4.21 -7.09
N LYS A 865 -15.06 -3.29 -6.20
CA LYS A 865 -15.83 -2.10 -5.83
C LYS A 865 -16.15 -1.23 -7.05
N THR A 866 -15.18 -1.03 -7.93
CA THR A 866 -15.36 -0.27 -9.18
C THR A 866 -16.35 -0.95 -10.13
N LEU A 867 -16.27 -2.27 -10.30
CA LEU A 867 -17.19 -3.04 -11.14
C LEU A 867 -18.63 -2.95 -10.63
N LYS A 868 -18.83 -3.09 -9.31
CA LYS A 868 -20.14 -2.93 -8.66
C LYS A 868 -20.69 -1.51 -8.86
N ASN A 869 -19.88 -0.48 -8.60
CA ASN A 869 -20.29 0.91 -8.74
C ASN A 869 -20.65 1.27 -10.19
N LYS A 870 -19.90 0.74 -11.17
CA LYS A 870 -20.16 0.91 -12.60
C LYS A 870 -21.23 -0.03 -13.15
N LYS A 871 -21.79 -0.91 -12.32
CA LYS A 871 -22.77 -1.96 -12.71
C LYS A 871 -22.27 -2.86 -13.85
N ILE A 872 -20.98 -3.16 -13.86
CA ILE A 872 -20.36 -4.08 -14.84
C ILE A 872 -20.40 -5.49 -14.26
N LYS A 873 -21.23 -6.36 -14.83
CA LYS A 873 -21.27 -7.79 -14.48
C LYS A 873 -20.18 -8.57 -15.18
N THR A 874 -19.58 -9.54 -14.50
CA THR A 874 -18.52 -10.39 -15.04
C THR A 874 -18.68 -11.84 -14.59
N VAL A 875 -18.04 -12.79 -15.25
CA VAL A 875 -18.19 -14.22 -14.95
C VAL A 875 -17.63 -14.58 -13.57
N LYS A 876 -16.48 -14.00 -13.18
CA LYS A 876 -15.79 -14.35 -11.92
C LYS A 876 -15.90 -13.25 -10.86
N LEU A 877 -15.39 -12.05 -11.13
CA LEU A 877 -15.16 -10.98 -10.15
C LEU A 877 -16.43 -10.29 -9.66
N ASN A 878 -17.46 -10.18 -10.51
CA ASN A 878 -18.75 -9.55 -10.17
C ASN A 878 -19.92 -10.27 -10.87
N SER A 879 -20.20 -11.50 -10.43
CA SER A 879 -21.18 -12.41 -11.06
C SER A 879 -22.64 -12.14 -10.72
N ASN A 880 -22.93 -11.32 -9.71
CA ASN A 880 -24.29 -11.10 -9.20
C ASN A 880 -24.83 -9.70 -9.55
#